data_AF-A0A959J8W6-F1
#
_entry.id   AF-A0A959J8W6-F1
#
_cell.length_a   1.000
_cell.length_b   1.000
_cell.length_c   1.000
_cell.angle_alpha   90.00
_cell.angle_beta   90.00
_cell.angle_gamma   90.00
#
_symmetry.space_group_name_H-M   'P 1'
#
loop_
_entity.id
_entity.type
_entity.pdbx_description
1 polymer ?
#
loop_
_entity_poly.entity_id
_entity_poly.type
_entity_poly.pdbx_seq_one_letter_code
_entity_poly.pdbx_strand_id
1 'polypeptide(L)'
;MGEQRVTIANEEAVMQEFVKNLLRDVEALEYMLDNKWFETDTIRIGAEQEMCLVYSDTYKPAPLAMEALAQMPNYNWVETELAKFNLETNLKPREFKGKCLSQMEHELVTNLDKIRKKVAPLNSDIILTGILATLHKRDLDYDNLTPLPRYRALMDALKSQLIGEQFELRLTGIDEILVKHNTPMLEACNTSFQVHLQVTPDSFVKMHNIAQMLAAPVMAIGANSPIVFGKRVWHESRIALFQQAIDVRTSHDHMRERSPRVSFGSGWTEDSVMEIYKEDIARFRVLLAAELQEDALKSIKEGITPKLRALQVHNSTVYRWNRPCYGISENGKPHLRIEARVLPAGPTVLDEVANAAFWLGSMIGLANKYDDIRDLIEWENVRDNFAKAARFGIDTKFTWMNDRKVSACDLVLELLPIAREGLESKKVDPADIDKYLGIIEERAKKQMTGARWQLRAYTKLIKEVERDEALTILTASIIKNQKEGSPVHNWPMPEKDDLDVYRPSILRVEEFMVTDLFTVQQDDLIEMVAELMNWKRIRHMPVEDAKGNLVGLITSRTLLKHFTKQYLSGIKENTTAKDIMQVKPITIDPEATIVEAMRKMKENKIGCLPVVKKGELIGMITEMDFLRISGRLIERQENKRNKK
;
A
#
# COMPACT_ATOMS: atom_id res chain seq x y z
N MET A 1 -11.06 14.19 0.84
CA MET A 1 -11.65 13.82 2.17
C MET A 1 -13.17 13.66 2.19
N GLY A 2 -13.67 12.59 2.84
CA GLY A 2 -15.12 12.35 3.02
C GLY A 2 -15.71 13.05 4.26
N GLU A 3 -17.04 13.13 4.35
CA GLU A 3 -17.76 13.79 5.46
C GLU A 3 -17.41 13.19 6.83
N GLN A 4 -16.89 14.00 7.76
CA GLN A 4 -16.39 13.53 9.05
C GLN A 4 -17.52 13.19 10.05
N ARG A 5 -18.72 13.75 9.86
CA ARG A 5 -19.90 13.49 10.71
C ARG A 5 -20.77 12.39 10.10
N VAL A 6 -20.38 11.14 10.32
CA VAL A 6 -21.14 9.97 9.88
C VAL A 6 -21.37 8.98 11.03
N THR A 7 -22.49 8.28 10.96
CA THR A 7 -22.87 7.19 11.84
C THR A 7 -23.02 5.90 11.04
N ILE A 8 -22.96 4.75 11.72
CA ILE A 8 -23.26 3.47 11.08
C ILE A 8 -24.75 3.46 10.71
N ALA A 9 -25.06 3.12 9.47
CA ALA A 9 -26.43 2.99 9.00
C ALA A 9 -27.07 1.65 9.48
N ASN A 10 -27.16 1.46 10.80
CA ASN A 10 -27.69 0.23 11.41
C ASN A 10 -29.21 0.27 11.64
N GLU A 11 -29.78 1.46 11.84
CA GLU A 11 -31.23 1.60 12.01
C GLU A 11 -31.92 1.69 10.64
N GLU A 12 -32.93 0.85 10.44
CA GLU A 12 -33.64 0.75 9.16
C GLU A 12 -34.22 2.11 8.71
N ALA A 13 -34.77 2.90 9.64
CA ALA A 13 -35.30 4.23 9.35
C ALA A 13 -34.21 5.20 8.86
N VAL A 14 -33.04 5.20 9.50
CA VAL A 14 -31.89 6.05 9.11
C VAL A 14 -31.38 5.65 7.73
N MET A 15 -31.28 4.34 7.47
CA MET A 15 -30.88 3.81 6.16
C MET A 15 -31.87 4.21 5.06
N GLN A 16 -33.17 4.00 5.28
CA GLN A 16 -34.21 4.36 4.31
C GLN A 16 -34.20 5.87 4.00
N GLU A 17 -34.03 6.71 5.02
CA GLU A 17 -33.95 8.16 4.83
C GLU A 17 -32.68 8.57 4.08
N PHE A 18 -31.52 7.96 4.39
CA PHE A 18 -30.30 8.19 3.65
C PHE A 18 -30.44 7.79 2.17
N VAL A 19 -31.05 6.63 1.89
CA VAL A 19 -31.29 6.16 0.51
C VAL A 19 -32.23 7.10 -0.25
N LYS A 20 -33.29 7.62 0.38
CA LYS A 20 -34.16 8.62 -0.25
C LYS A 20 -33.38 9.88 -0.63
N ASN A 21 -32.53 10.39 0.26
CA ASN A 21 -31.72 11.56 -0.04
C ASN A 21 -30.64 11.27 -1.09
N LEU A 22 -30.07 10.07 -1.10
CA LEU A 22 -29.16 9.62 -2.17
C LEU A 22 -29.85 9.63 -3.54
N LEU A 23 -31.10 9.16 -3.63
CA LEU A 23 -31.87 9.22 -4.88
C LEU A 23 -32.17 10.67 -5.30
N ARG A 24 -32.52 11.54 -4.36
CA ARG A 24 -32.71 12.98 -4.62
C ARG A 24 -31.42 13.67 -5.10
N ASP A 25 -30.28 13.30 -4.54
CA ASP A 25 -28.97 13.81 -4.98
C ASP A 25 -28.67 13.37 -6.42
N VAL A 26 -28.99 12.13 -6.78
CA VAL A 26 -28.85 11.60 -8.15
C VAL A 26 -29.76 12.36 -9.11
N GLU A 27 -31.02 12.58 -8.75
CA GLU A 27 -31.97 13.39 -9.55
C GLU A 27 -31.49 14.84 -9.72
N ALA A 28 -30.98 15.46 -8.65
CA ALA A 28 -30.44 16.81 -8.71
C ALA A 28 -29.19 16.89 -9.61
N LEU A 29 -28.32 15.89 -9.56
CA LEU A 29 -27.16 15.81 -10.45
C LEU A 29 -27.58 15.69 -11.92
N GLU A 30 -28.55 14.81 -12.21
CA GLU A 30 -29.12 14.63 -13.56
C GLU A 30 -29.71 15.94 -14.08
N TYR A 31 -30.52 16.63 -13.26
CA TYR A 31 -31.06 17.94 -13.60
C TYR A 31 -29.96 18.97 -13.92
N MET A 32 -28.90 19.04 -13.11
CA MET A 32 -27.79 19.99 -13.33
C MET A 32 -27.02 19.70 -14.63
N LEU A 33 -26.89 18.42 -15.00
CA LEU A 33 -26.26 18.01 -16.26
C LEU A 33 -27.13 18.45 -17.46
N ASP A 34 -28.42 18.12 -17.43
CA ASP A 34 -29.37 18.45 -18.51
C ASP A 34 -29.52 19.96 -18.72
N ASN A 35 -29.42 20.74 -17.64
CA ASN A 35 -29.59 22.20 -17.66
C ASN A 35 -28.27 22.98 -17.73
N LYS A 36 -27.13 22.32 -17.97
CA LYS A 36 -25.80 22.94 -18.17
C LYS A 36 -25.35 23.86 -17.02
N TRP A 37 -25.55 23.43 -15.78
CA TRP A 37 -25.15 24.22 -14.59
C TRP A 37 -23.63 24.27 -14.35
N PHE A 38 -22.89 23.33 -14.94
CA PHE A 38 -21.48 23.10 -14.64
C PHE A 38 -20.54 24.19 -15.17
N GLU A 39 -19.48 24.44 -14.41
CA GLU A 39 -18.36 25.27 -14.84
C GLU A 39 -17.59 24.58 -15.98
N THR A 40 -17.38 25.30 -17.09
CA THR A 40 -16.76 24.78 -18.32
C THR A 40 -15.63 25.66 -18.85
N ASP A 41 -15.53 26.89 -18.37
CA ASP A 41 -14.59 27.92 -18.80
C ASP A 41 -13.18 27.72 -18.24
N THR A 42 -13.08 27.19 -17.01
CA THR A 42 -11.82 27.04 -16.30
C THR A 42 -11.57 25.59 -15.95
N ILE A 43 -10.47 25.02 -16.47
CA ILE A 43 -10.01 23.68 -16.12
C ILE A 43 -8.92 23.78 -15.07
N ARG A 44 -9.12 23.11 -13.94
CA ARG A 44 -8.17 23.05 -12.84
C ARG A 44 -7.59 21.64 -12.67
N ILE A 45 -6.40 21.61 -12.10
CA ILE A 45 -5.75 20.41 -11.57
C ILE A 45 -5.61 20.54 -10.05
N GLY A 46 -5.55 19.40 -9.38
CA GLY A 46 -5.29 19.30 -7.94
C GLY A 46 -4.55 18.01 -7.63
N ALA A 47 -4.08 17.89 -6.40
CA ALA A 47 -3.55 16.63 -5.91
C ALA A 47 -3.79 16.46 -4.40
N GLU A 48 -3.84 15.21 -3.97
CA GLU A 48 -3.84 14.78 -2.58
C GLU A 48 -2.57 13.93 -2.36
N GLN A 49 -1.86 14.18 -1.26
CA GLN A 49 -0.62 13.49 -0.92
C GLN A 49 -0.79 12.77 0.41
N GLU A 50 -0.68 11.46 0.39
CA GLU A 50 -0.61 10.65 1.60
C GLU A 50 0.85 10.34 1.95
N MET A 51 1.13 10.13 3.24
CA MET A 51 2.46 9.80 3.75
C MET A 51 2.38 8.94 5.02
N CYS A 52 3.45 8.21 5.29
CA CYS A 52 3.61 7.48 6.55
C CYS A 52 4.51 8.27 7.52
N LEU A 53 4.15 8.25 8.79
CA LEU A 53 5.00 8.67 9.91
C LEU A 53 5.87 7.49 10.34
N VAL A 54 7.15 7.75 10.58
CA VAL A 54 8.09 6.78 11.10
C VAL A 54 8.91 7.37 12.24
N TYR A 55 9.32 6.52 13.19
CA TYR A 55 10.24 6.96 14.23
C TYR A 55 11.64 7.20 13.64
N SER A 56 12.27 8.31 14.00
CA SER A 56 13.56 8.73 13.43
C SER A 56 14.73 7.81 13.79
N ASP A 57 14.60 7.01 14.84
CA ASP A 57 15.65 6.12 15.35
C ASP A 57 15.47 4.66 14.95
N THR A 58 14.28 4.24 14.52
CA THR A 58 13.99 2.86 14.12
C THR A 58 13.49 2.73 12.69
N TYR A 59 13.00 3.82 12.10
CA TYR A 59 12.34 3.86 10.80
C TYR A 59 11.11 2.94 10.69
N LYS A 60 10.53 2.56 11.84
CA LYS A 60 9.29 1.80 11.96
C LYS A 60 8.10 2.75 12.03
N PRO A 61 6.86 2.28 11.72
CA PRO A 61 5.67 3.14 11.78
C PRO A 61 5.55 3.85 13.13
N ALA A 62 5.28 5.15 13.09
CA ALA A 62 5.07 5.97 14.29
C ALA A 62 3.58 6.33 14.41
N PRO A 63 2.82 5.68 15.31
CA PRO A 63 1.39 5.95 15.51
C PRO A 63 1.14 7.27 16.26
N LEU A 64 1.63 8.37 15.68
CA LEU A 64 1.69 9.71 16.28
C LEU A 64 0.96 10.79 15.43
N ALA A 65 0.05 10.40 14.54
CA ALA A 65 -0.66 11.32 13.65
C ALA A 65 -1.48 12.35 14.43
N MET A 66 -2.13 11.95 15.52
CA MET A 66 -2.94 12.88 16.33
C MET A 66 -2.05 13.89 17.06
N GLU A 67 -0.92 13.44 17.59
CA GLU A 67 0.10 14.26 18.24
C GLU A 67 0.76 15.20 17.23
N ALA A 68 1.01 14.73 16.01
CA ALA A 68 1.52 15.55 14.91
C ALA A 68 0.52 16.65 14.52
N LEU A 69 -0.76 16.32 14.36
CA LEU A 69 -1.81 17.30 14.07
C LEU A 69 -1.99 18.32 15.19
N ALA A 70 -1.83 17.92 16.45
CA ALA A 70 -1.87 18.84 17.58
C ALA A 70 -0.74 19.90 17.54
N GLN A 71 0.38 19.62 16.85
CA GLN A 71 1.46 20.59 16.59
C GLN A 71 1.17 21.53 15.40
N MET A 72 0.09 21.25 14.66
CA MET A 72 -0.29 21.87 13.39
C MET A 72 -1.75 22.40 13.38
N PRO A 73 -2.28 23.00 14.46
CA PRO A 73 -3.72 23.35 14.55
C PRO A 73 -4.16 24.40 13.53
N ASN A 74 -3.22 25.17 12.97
CA ASN A 74 -3.48 26.24 12.00
C ASN A 74 -3.28 25.79 10.54
N TYR A 75 -2.99 24.51 10.30
CA TYR A 75 -2.79 23.98 8.95
C TYR A 75 -4.00 23.14 8.56
N ASN A 76 -4.99 23.79 7.94
CA ASN A 76 -6.21 23.15 7.45
C ASN A 76 -6.02 22.29 6.19
N TRP A 77 -4.80 22.27 5.63
CA TRP A 77 -4.43 21.49 4.46
C TRP A 77 -3.81 20.13 4.83
N VAL A 78 -3.61 19.82 6.12
CA VAL A 78 -3.12 18.52 6.60
C VAL A 78 -4.16 17.87 7.51
N GLU A 79 -4.39 16.59 7.29
CA GLU A 79 -5.35 15.78 8.04
C GLU A 79 -4.78 14.38 8.32
N THR A 80 -5.53 13.57 9.06
CA THR A 80 -5.18 12.19 9.40
C THR A 80 -5.95 11.20 8.53
N GLU A 81 -5.32 10.07 8.23
CA GLU A 81 -5.92 8.97 7.50
C GLU A 81 -6.39 7.83 8.43
N LEU A 82 -6.79 6.69 7.87
CA LEU A 82 -7.35 5.55 8.60
C LEU A 82 -6.51 5.13 9.83
N ALA A 83 -5.18 5.09 9.71
CA ALA A 83 -4.29 4.71 10.82
C ALA A 83 -3.52 5.89 11.41
N LYS A 84 -3.19 5.75 12.70
CA LYS A 84 -2.43 6.74 13.49
C LYS A 84 -1.02 7.01 12.97
N PHE A 85 -0.53 6.28 11.97
CA PHE A 85 0.76 6.52 11.34
C PHE A 85 0.63 7.09 9.92
N ASN A 86 -0.57 7.45 9.47
CA ASN A 86 -0.80 8.07 8.16
C ASN A 86 -1.27 9.53 8.31
N LEU A 87 -0.73 10.39 7.45
CA LEU A 87 -1.18 11.76 7.26
C LEU A 87 -1.51 11.97 5.77
N GLU A 88 -2.43 12.89 5.51
CA GLU A 88 -2.77 13.35 4.16
C GLU A 88 -2.60 14.87 4.09
N THR A 89 -2.17 15.37 2.94
CA THR A 89 -2.27 16.80 2.60
C THR A 89 -3.08 17.02 1.34
N ASN A 90 -3.94 18.04 1.36
CA ASN A 90 -4.74 18.48 0.22
C ASN A 90 -4.11 19.73 -0.39
N LEU A 91 -3.76 19.68 -1.68
CA LEU A 91 -3.11 20.82 -2.35
C LEU A 91 -4.15 21.79 -2.88
N LYS A 92 -3.76 23.07 -2.96
CA LYS A 92 -4.63 24.09 -3.55
C LYS A 92 -4.92 23.77 -5.04
N PRO A 93 -6.19 23.75 -5.46
CA PRO A 93 -6.54 23.64 -6.88
C PRO A 93 -5.97 24.81 -7.69
N ARG A 94 -5.44 24.51 -8.88
CA ARG A 94 -4.76 25.49 -9.74
C ARG A 94 -5.29 25.36 -11.15
N GLU A 95 -5.38 26.47 -11.88
CA GLU A 95 -5.69 26.41 -13.30
C GLU A 95 -4.61 25.63 -14.05
N PHE A 96 -5.04 24.79 -15.00
CA PHE A 96 -4.14 23.92 -15.76
C PHE A 96 -3.46 24.68 -16.90
N LYS A 97 -2.57 25.62 -16.55
CA LYS A 97 -1.78 26.43 -17.49
C LYS A 97 -0.58 27.08 -16.77
N GLY A 98 0.37 27.62 -17.54
CA GLY A 98 1.56 28.28 -17.00
C GLY A 98 2.37 27.36 -16.08
N LYS A 99 2.84 27.89 -14.95
CA LYS A 99 3.72 27.20 -13.97
C LYS A 99 2.97 26.30 -12.98
N CYS A 100 1.82 25.76 -13.38
CA CYS A 100 0.95 25.00 -12.47
C CYS A 100 1.66 23.78 -11.84
N LEU A 101 2.58 23.13 -12.56
CA LEU A 101 3.31 21.94 -12.10
C LEU A 101 4.47 22.31 -11.15
N SER A 102 5.31 23.28 -11.49
CA SER A 102 6.38 23.73 -10.58
C SER A 102 5.85 24.38 -9.32
N GLN A 103 4.70 25.04 -9.38
CA GLN A 103 4.07 25.55 -8.17
C GLN A 103 3.42 24.43 -7.34
N MET A 104 2.96 23.33 -7.95
CA MET A 104 2.50 22.12 -7.24
C MET A 104 3.66 21.46 -6.51
N GLU A 105 4.80 21.26 -7.19
CA GLU A 105 6.04 20.78 -6.57
C GLU A 105 6.45 21.65 -5.37
N HIS A 106 6.46 22.98 -5.57
CA HIS A 106 6.86 23.91 -4.52
C HIS A 106 5.94 23.84 -3.29
N GLU A 107 4.62 23.72 -3.49
CA GLU A 107 3.66 23.55 -2.39
C GLU A 107 3.87 22.23 -1.66
N LEU A 108 4.05 21.12 -2.38
CA LEU A 108 4.34 19.80 -1.79
C LEU A 108 5.60 19.85 -0.92
N VAL A 109 6.73 20.29 -1.47
CA VAL A 109 8.00 20.39 -0.73
C VAL A 109 7.83 21.27 0.50
N THR A 110 7.19 22.43 0.34
CA THR A 110 6.98 23.38 1.45
C THR A 110 6.11 22.78 2.56
N ASN A 111 5.04 22.08 2.21
CA ASN A 111 4.12 21.48 3.17
C ASN A 111 4.77 20.28 3.88
N LEU A 112 5.46 19.41 3.16
CA LEU A 112 6.20 18.29 3.72
C LEU A 112 7.32 18.76 4.65
N ASP A 113 8.06 19.82 4.30
CA ASP A 113 9.09 20.40 5.18
C ASP A 113 8.50 21.00 6.46
N LYS A 114 7.31 21.62 6.38
CA LYS A 114 6.58 22.07 7.59
C LYS A 114 6.20 20.88 8.46
N ILE A 115 5.66 19.81 7.89
CA ILE A 115 5.30 18.59 8.63
C ILE A 115 6.55 18.01 9.31
N ARG A 116 7.65 17.80 8.56
CA ARG A 116 8.94 17.31 9.10
C ARG A 116 9.41 18.11 10.31
N LYS A 117 9.39 19.45 10.22
CA LYS A 117 9.76 20.33 11.35
C LYS A 117 8.86 20.15 12.56
N LYS A 118 7.59 19.82 12.36
CA LYS A 118 6.59 19.65 13.43
C LYS A 118 6.62 18.27 14.08
N VAL A 119 6.99 17.24 13.34
CA VAL A 119 7.10 15.87 13.87
C VAL A 119 8.48 15.53 14.44
N ALA A 120 9.53 16.27 14.05
CA ALA A 120 10.89 16.06 14.56
C ALA A 120 11.00 16.08 16.11
N PRO A 121 10.33 17.00 16.86
CA PRO A 121 10.33 16.98 18.32
C PRO A 121 9.68 15.73 18.93
N LEU A 122 8.88 14.99 18.16
CA LEU A 122 8.24 13.72 18.55
C LEU A 122 9.12 12.50 18.20
N ASN A 123 10.42 12.69 17.93
CA ASN A 123 11.33 11.66 17.44
C ASN A 123 10.78 10.93 16.20
N SER A 124 10.18 11.70 15.29
CA SER A 124 9.54 11.15 14.09
C SER A 124 9.90 11.93 12.83
N ASP A 125 9.72 11.28 11.69
CA ASP A 125 9.87 11.81 10.33
C ASP A 125 8.72 11.30 9.45
N ILE A 126 8.65 11.78 8.23
CA ILE A 126 7.71 11.30 7.20
C ILE A 126 8.46 10.64 6.04
N ILE A 127 7.79 9.67 5.42
CA ILE A 127 8.25 8.99 4.22
C ILE A 127 7.13 8.93 3.17
N LEU A 128 7.49 9.21 1.91
CA LEU A 128 6.61 9.00 0.76
C LEU A 128 6.91 7.64 0.14
N THR A 129 5.97 6.71 0.19
CA THR A 129 6.11 5.37 -0.40
C THR A 129 4.73 4.82 -0.70
N GLY A 130 4.57 3.86 -1.59
CA GLY A 130 3.25 3.24 -1.77
C GLY A 130 2.88 2.34 -0.59
N ILE A 131 3.84 1.56 -0.08
CA ILE A 131 3.71 0.77 1.15
C ILE A 131 5.01 0.93 1.94
N LEU A 132 4.91 1.12 3.25
CA LEU A 132 6.08 1.23 4.13
C LEU A 132 6.75 -0.14 4.30
N ALA A 133 8.01 -0.26 3.88
CA ALA A 133 8.75 -1.52 3.88
C ALA A 133 8.93 -2.12 5.29
N THR A 134 9.05 -1.27 6.31
CA THR A 134 9.20 -1.61 7.74
C THR A 134 7.87 -1.82 8.47
N LEU A 135 6.74 -1.74 7.77
CA LEU A 135 5.41 -2.00 8.33
C LEU A 135 5.24 -3.50 8.62
N HIS A 136 4.71 -3.82 9.80
CA HIS A 136 4.38 -5.19 10.20
C HIS A 136 2.86 -5.38 10.25
N LYS A 137 2.45 -6.65 10.19
CA LYS A 137 1.03 -7.02 10.29
C LYS A 137 0.37 -6.50 11.57
N ARG A 138 1.07 -6.54 12.71
CA ARG A 138 0.58 -6.07 14.03
C ARG A 138 0.29 -4.57 14.07
N ASP A 139 0.96 -3.80 13.21
CA ASP A 139 0.75 -2.35 13.16
C ASP A 139 -0.66 -2.03 12.64
N LEU A 140 -1.36 -3.02 12.08
CA LEU A 140 -2.70 -2.90 11.48
C LEU A 140 -3.80 -3.40 12.43
N ASP A 141 -3.52 -3.56 13.72
CA ASP A 141 -4.55 -3.81 14.71
C ASP A 141 -5.31 -2.52 15.07
N TYR A 142 -6.51 -2.65 15.66
CA TYR A 142 -7.37 -1.49 16.00
C TYR A 142 -6.74 -0.50 16.98
N ASP A 143 -5.69 -0.90 17.70
CA ASP A 143 -4.93 0.00 18.58
C ASP A 143 -4.30 1.17 17.79
N ASN A 144 -4.03 0.95 16.50
CA ASN A 144 -3.53 1.97 15.58
C ASN A 144 -4.62 2.59 14.69
N LEU A 145 -5.91 2.26 14.89
CA LEU A 145 -7.00 2.96 14.21
C LEU A 145 -7.05 4.41 14.68
N THR A 146 -7.12 5.35 13.75
CA THR A 146 -7.31 6.76 14.07
C THR A 146 -8.61 6.96 14.86
N PRO A 147 -8.59 7.65 16.02
CA PRO A 147 -9.69 7.68 16.97
C PRO A 147 -10.81 8.66 16.55
N LEU A 148 -11.27 8.59 15.30
CA LEU A 148 -12.40 9.36 14.78
C LEU A 148 -13.64 8.46 14.60
N PRO A 149 -14.85 8.95 14.94
CA PRO A 149 -16.09 8.17 14.85
C PRO A 149 -16.32 7.56 13.46
N ARG A 150 -16.01 8.31 12.40
CA ARG A 150 -16.11 7.87 11.00
C ARG A 150 -15.36 6.57 10.73
N TYR A 151 -14.10 6.49 11.15
CA TYR A 151 -13.26 5.32 10.88
C TYR A 151 -13.74 4.09 11.64
N ARG A 152 -14.14 4.24 12.91
CA ARG A 152 -14.76 3.13 13.65
C ARG A 152 -16.06 2.67 12.98
N ALA A 153 -16.92 3.61 12.58
CA ALA A 153 -18.16 3.30 11.89
C ALA A 153 -17.93 2.53 10.57
N LEU A 154 -16.93 2.94 9.78
CA LEU A 154 -16.57 2.27 8.54
C LEU A 154 -16.08 0.84 8.79
N MET A 155 -15.19 0.67 9.77
CA MET A 155 -14.64 -0.65 10.12
C MET A 155 -15.72 -1.60 10.61
N ASP A 156 -16.64 -1.13 11.45
CA ASP A 156 -17.78 -1.92 11.96
C ASP A 156 -18.75 -2.29 10.83
N ALA A 157 -19.01 -1.37 9.89
CA ALA A 157 -19.88 -1.61 8.74
C ALA A 157 -19.27 -2.62 7.75
N LEU A 158 -17.95 -2.57 7.51
CA LEU A 158 -17.26 -3.57 6.69
C LEU A 158 -17.28 -4.95 7.37
N LYS A 159 -17.03 -4.98 8.68
CA LYS A 159 -17.02 -6.22 9.46
C LYS A 159 -18.41 -6.87 9.53
N SER A 160 -19.49 -6.09 9.63
CA SER A 160 -20.86 -6.62 9.66
C SER A 160 -21.31 -7.22 8.31
N GLN A 161 -20.70 -6.79 7.20
CA GLN A 161 -20.94 -7.33 5.87
C GLN A 161 -20.05 -8.52 5.50
N LEU A 162 -19.00 -8.79 6.28
CA LEU A 162 -18.08 -9.90 6.06
C LEU A 162 -18.82 -11.23 6.24
N ILE A 163 -18.83 -12.05 5.19
CA ILE A 163 -19.51 -13.36 5.21
C ILE A 163 -18.64 -14.42 5.93
N GLY A 164 -17.35 -14.14 6.15
CA GLY A 164 -16.39 -14.99 6.86
C GLY A 164 -15.95 -14.43 8.21
N GLU A 165 -15.01 -15.12 8.86
CA GLU A 165 -14.49 -14.70 10.18
C GLU A 165 -13.31 -13.71 10.07
N GLN A 166 -12.57 -13.75 8.97
CA GLN A 166 -11.32 -13.02 8.78
C GLN A 166 -11.17 -12.54 7.33
N PHE A 167 -10.45 -11.44 7.15
CA PHE A 167 -9.97 -10.98 5.85
C PHE A 167 -8.74 -11.81 5.45
N GLU A 168 -8.62 -12.12 4.17
CA GLU A 168 -7.50 -12.91 3.64
C GLU A 168 -6.69 -12.06 2.67
N LEU A 169 -5.37 -12.06 2.83
CA LEU A 169 -4.43 -11.43 1.92
C LEU A 169 -3.54 -12.49 1.30
N ARG A 170 -3.65 -12.61 -0.02
CA ARG A 170 -2.81 -13.45 -0.86
C ARG A 170 -2.10 -12.61 -1.91
N LEU A 171 -0.78 -12.52 -1.79
CA LEU A 171 0.08 -11.82 -2.74
C LEU A 171 1.25 -12.73 -3.16
N THR A 172 1.56 -12.72 -4.45
CA THR A 172 2.61 -13.57 -5.03
C THR A 172 3.57 -12.74 -5.87
N GLY A 173 4.87 -12.88 -5.63
CA GLY A 173 5.93 -12.29 -6.44
C GLY A 173 7.19 -13.14 -6.39
N ILE A 174 8.33 -12.54 -6.04
CA ILE A 174 9.57 -13.29 -5.75
C ILE A 174 9.38 -14.11 -4.47
N ASP A 175 8.71 -13.52 -3.49
CA ASP A 175 8.25 -14.18 -2.28
C ASP A 175 6.71 -14.30 -2.30
N GLU A 176 6.13 -15.09 -1.39
CA GLU A 176 4.68 -15.24 -1.23
C GLU A 176 4.22 -14.75 0.15
N ILE A 177 3.02 -14.17 0.18
CA ILE A 177 2.27 -13.85 1.39
C ILE A 177 0.93 -14.56 1.30
N LEU A 178 0.62 -15.34 2.33
CA LEU A 178 -0.72 -15.84 2.60
C LEU A 178 -1.00 -15.61 4.09
N VAL A 179 -1.76 -14.57 4.41
CA VAL A 179 -2.05 -14.20 5.80
C VAL A 179 -3.52 -13.88 6.00
N LYS A 180 -4.01 -14.15 7.22
CA LYS A 180 -5.34 -13.75 7.67
C LYS A 180 -5.26 -12.54 8.60
N HIS A 181 -6.24 -11.65 8.52
CA HIS A 181 -6.35 -10.45 9.34
C HIS A 181 -7.76 -10.30 9.93
N ASN A 182 -7.85 -9.84 11.18
CA ASN A 182 -9.12 -9.74 11.90
C ASN A 182 -9.85 -8.41 11.67
N THR A 183 -9.20 -7.48 10.98
CA THR A 183 -9.66 -6.10 10.81
C THR A 183 -9.44 -5.66 9.36
N PRO A 184 -10.29 -4.74 8.83
CA PRO A 184 -10.07 -4.15 7.50
C PRO A 184 -8.88 -3.16 7.44
N MET A 185 -8.20 -2.93 8.56
CA MET A 185 -7.04 -2.03 8.67
C MET A 185 -5.87 -2.39 7.75
N LEU A 186 -5.88 -3.58 7.10
CA LEU A 186 -4.96 -3.87 6.01
C LEU A 186 -4.93 -2.74 4.97
N GLU A 187 -6.04 -2.03 4.75
CA GLU A 187 -6.07 -0.84 3.89
C GLU A 187 -5.00 0.20 4.27
N ALA A 188 -4.74 0.42 5.55
CA ALA A 188 -3.84 1.47 6.04
C ALA A 188 -2.38 1.26 5.62
N CYS A 189 -2.03 0.12 5.02
CA CYS A 189 -0.74 -0.06 4.35
C CYS A 189 -0.52 0.90 3.19
N ASN A 190 -1.59 1.34 2.53
CA ASN A 190 -1.53 2.03 1.25
C ASN A 190 -1.40 3.53 1.44
N THR A 191 -0.41 4.13 0.78
CA THR A 191 -0.31 5.58 0.62
C THR A 191 -0.18 5.96 -0.86
N SER A 192 -0.85 7.03 -1.27
CA SER A 192 -1.05 7.42 -2.66
C SER A 192 -0.75 8.90 -2.91
N PHE A 193 -0.48 9.21 -4.18
CA PHE A 193 -0.44 10.59 -4.68
C PHE A 193 -1.56 10.72 -5.71
N GLN A 194 -2.72 11.21 -5.27
CA GLN A 194 -3.94 11.21 -6.08
C GLN A 194 -3.98 12.48 -6.92
N VAL A 195 -4.12 12.37 -8.23
CA VAL A 195 -4.08 13.52 -9.16
C VAL A 195 -5.48 13.78 -9.71
N HIS A 196 -5.90 15.03 -9.70
CA HIS A 196 -7.25 15.44 -10.09
C HIS A 196 -7.20 16.28 -11.36
N LEU A 197 -8.05 15.96 -12.32
CA LEU A 197 -8.28 16.77 -13.52
C LEU A 197 -9.76 17.14 -13.60
N GLN A 198 -10.05 18.44 -13.55
CA GLN A 198 -11.40 18.95 -13.85
C GLN A 198 -11.73 18.67 -15.31
N VAL A 199 -12.96 18.21 -15.58
CA VAL A 199 -13.46 17.91 -16.92
C VAL A 199 -14.85 18.50 -17.09
N THR A 200 -15.25 18.76 -18.34
CA THR A 200 -16.62 19.20 -18.63
C THR A 200 -17.55 17.99 -18.72
N PRO A 201 -18.86 18.15 -18.43
CA PRO A 201 -19.84 17.09 -18.66
C PRO A 201 -19.75 16.47 -20.06
N ASP A 202 -19.70 17.30 -21.10
CA ASP A 202 -19.67 16.87 -22.51
C ASP A 202 -18.42 16.05 -22.88
N SER A 203 -17.30 16.28 -22.19
CA SER A 203 -16.05 15.54 -22.44
C SER A 203 -15.81 14.41 -21.45
N PHE A 204 -16.69 14.23 -20.45
CA PHE A 204 -16.45 13.33 -19.33
C PHE A 204 -16.20 11.90 -19.78
N VAL A 205 -17.07 11.35 -20.64
CA VAL A 205 -16.97 9.96 -21.11
C VAL A 205 -15.64 9.70 -21.80
N LYS A 206 -15.30 10.55 -22.76
CA LYS A 206 -14.03 10.48 -23.50
C LYS A 206 -12.83 10.54 -22.56
N MET A 207 -12.81 11.51 -21.65
CA MET A 207 -11.71 11.69 -20.70
C MET A 207 -11.61 10.53 -19.71
N HIS A 208 -12.74 10.01 -19.22
CA HIS A 208 -12.76 8.87 -18.31
C HIS A 208 -12.23 7.61 -18.98
N ASN A 209 -12.65 7.31 -20.22
CA ASN A 209 -12.14 6.15 -20.96
C ASN A 209 -10.63 6.29 -21.25
N ILE A 210 -10.16 7.49 -21.59
CA ILE A 210 -8.71 7.75 -21.72
C ILE A 210 -7.98 7.51 -20.39
N ALA A 211 -8.55 7.93 -19.25
CA ALA A 211 -7.97 7.66 -17.93
C ALA A 211 -7.89 6.16 -17.62
N GLN A 212 -8.91 5.39 -18.00
CA GLN A 212 -8.90 3.93 -17.86
C GLN A 212 -7.79 3.31 -18.71
N MET A 213 -7.69 3.67 -19.99
CA MET A 213 -6.63 3.20 -20.89
C MET A 213 -5.22 3.55 -20.38
N LEU A 214 -5.03 4.77 -19.86
CA LEU A 214 -3.73 5.25 -19.37
C LEU A 214 -3.33 4.71 -18.00
N ALA A 215 -4.26 4.12 -17.23
CA ALA A 215 -3.97 3.63 -15.88
C ALA A 215 -2.79 2.64 -15.87
N ALA A 216 -2.69 1.76 -16.87
CA ALA A 216 -1.63 0.77 -16.97
C ALA A 216 -0.22 1.37 -17.23
N PRO A 217 0.03 2.14 -18.30
CA PRO A 217 1.36 2.71 -18.54
C PRO A 217 1.80 3.70 -17.45
N VAL A 218 0.87 4.50 -16.92
CA VAL A 218 1.17 5.47 -15.86
C VAL A 218 1.52 4.76 -14.54
N MET A 219 0.77 3.72 -14.17
CA MET A 219 1.09 2.90 -13.00
C MET A 219 2.42 2.16 -13.18
N ALA A 220 2.70 1.61 -14.36
CA ALA A 220 3.92 0.87 -14.61
C ALA A 220 5.18 1.72 -14.35
N ILE A 221 5.24 2.94 -14.92
CA ILE A 221 6.38 3.86 -14.76
C ILE A 221 6.42 4.53 -13.37
N GLY A 222 5.27 4.61 -12.70
CA GLY A 222 5.11 5.18 -11.35
C GLY A 222 5.27 4.18 -10.20
N ALA A 223 5.33 2.87 -10.45
CA ALA A 223 5.23 1.84 -9.41
C ALA A 223 6.23 2.01 -8.25
N ASN A 224 5.75 1.91 -7.00
CA ASN A 224 6.54 2.20 -5.80
C ASN A 224 6.10 1.41 -4.53
N SER A 225 5.48 0.24 -4.65
CA SER A 225 5.07 -0.58 -3.49
C SER A 225 5.41 -2.09 -3.59
N PRO A 226 6.69 -2.46 -3.77
CA PRO A 226 7.08 -3.84 -4.04
C PRO A 226 7.24 -4.74 -2.81
N ILE A 227 7.29 -4.18 -1.61
CA ILE A 227 7.59 -4.91 -0.37
C ILE A 227 6.42 -4.75 0.59
N VAL A 228 5.85 -5.88 1.01
CA VAL A 228 4.76 -5.95 1.99
C VAL A 228 5.22 -6.89 3.11
N PHE A 229 5.21 -6.44 4.36
CA PHE A 229 5.64 -7.25 5.52
C PHE A 229 7.01 -7.95 5.32
N GLY A 230 7.96 -7.27 4.67
CA GLY A 230 9.28 -7.81 4.36
C GLY A 230 9.33 -8.86 3.25
N LYS A 231 8.27 -9.03 2.46
CA LYS A 231 8.20 -9.96 1.31
C LYS A 231 8.16 -9.18 0.00
N ARG A 232 8.94 -9.61 -0.99
CA ARG A 232 9.00 -9.04 -2.34
C ARG A 232 7.86 -9.59 -3.19
N VAL A 233 6.83 -8.78 -3.41
CA VAL A 233 5.60 -9.17 -4.10
C VAL A 233 5.41 -8.38 -5.40
N TRP A 234 4.24 -7.78 -5.65
CA TRP A 234 3.94 -7.07 -6.90
C TRP A 234 4.63 -5.72 -6.92
N HIS A 235 5.03 -5.22 -8.09
CA HIS A 235 5.66 -3.90 -8.20
C HIS A 235 4.77 -2.77 -7.65
N GLU A 236 3.46 -2.89 -7.83
CA GLU A 236 2.45 -2.03 -7.24
C GLU A 236 1.44 -2.87 -6.43
N SER A 237 1.86 -3.33 -5.26
CA SER A 237 1.06 -4.21 -4.40
C SER A 237 -0.18 -3.55 -3.82
N ARG A 238 -0.25 -2.22 -3.77
CA ARG A 238 -1.45 -1.50 -3.29
C ARG A 238 -2.72 -1.89 -4.03
N ILE A 239 -2.62 -2.19 -5.33
CA ILE A 239 -3.77 -2.57 -6.15
C ILE A 239 -4.44 -3.83 -5.61
N ALA A 240 -3.66 -4.90 -5.46
CA ALA A 240 -4.16 -6.18 -4.98
C ALA A 240 -4.43 -6.17 -3.47
N LEU A 241 -3.61 -5.48 -2.69
CA LEU A 241 -3.75 -5.39 -1.24
C LEU A 241 -5.03 -4.65 -0.86
N PHE A 242 -5.29 -3.47 -1.44
CA PHE A 242 -6.50 -2.72 -1.12
C PHE A 242 -7.76 -3.49 -1.52
N GLN A 243 -7.74 -4.11 -2.71
CA GLN A 243 -8.87 -4.92 -3.17
C GLN A 243 -9.21 -6.06 -2.21
N GLN A 244 -8.20 -6.75 -1.67
CA GLN A 244 -8.39 -7.87 -0.73
C GLN A 244 -8.68 -7.41 0.70
N ALA A 245 -8.13 -6.26 1.13
CA ALA A 245 -8.23 -5.74 2.49
C ALA A 245 -9.66 -5.42 2.93
N ILE A 246 -10.51 -4.97 2.00
CA ILE A 246 -11.92 -4.63 2.27
C ILE A 246 -12.88 -5.56 1.53
N ASP A 247 -12.40 -6.71 1.04
CA ASP A 247 -13.25 -7.66 0.35
C ASP A 247 -14.13 -8.39 1.37
N VAL A 248 -15.42 -8.07 1.34
CA VAL A 248 -16.43 -8.73 2.19
C VAL A 248 -16.95 -10.03 1.56
N ARG A 249 -16.53 -10.34 0.32
CA ARG A 249 -16.86 -11.59 -0.36
C ARG A 249 -16.02 -12.72 0.23
N THR A 250 -16.58 -13.92 0.30
CA THR A 250 -15.84 -15.13 0.69
C THR A 250 -15.93 -16.18 -0.41
N SER A 251 -15.00 -17.12 -0.40
CA SER A 251 -15.11 -18.35 -1.21
C SER A 251 -16.37 -19.11 -0.80
N HIS A 252 -17.19 -19.47 -1.78
CA HIS A 252 -18.38 -20.30 -1.62
C HIS A 252 -18.28 -21.48 -2.59
N ASP A 253 -18.96 -22.58 -2.27
CA ASP A 253 -19.06 -23.76 -3.15
C ASP A 253 -19.75 -23.48 -4.49
N HIS A 254 -20.48 -22.36 -4.59
CA HIS A 254 -21.21 -21.96 -5.79
C HIS A 254 -20.58 -20.73 -6.45
N MET A 255 -20.42 -20.78 -7.77
CA MET A 255 -19.91 -19.66 -8.58
C MET A 255 -20.98 -18.57 -8.73
N ARG A 256 -21.07 -17.66 -7.76
CA ARG A 256 -21.84 -16.42 -7.87
C ARG A 256 -20.89 -15.24 -8.04
N GLU A 257 -21.01 -14.53 -9.15
CA GLU A 257 -20.25 -13.31 -9.39
C GLU A 257 -20.76 -12.15 -8.52
N ARG A 258 -19.84 -11.46 -7.86
CA ARG A 258 -20.10 -10.23 -7.10
C ARG A 258 -18.93 -9.28 -7.32
N SER A 259 -19.19 -8.00 -7.50
CA SER A 259 -18.13 -7.00 -7.66
C SER A 259 -17.47 -6.66 -6.31
N PRO A 260 -16.14 -6.52 -6.24
CA PRO A 260 -15.47 -5.92 -5.09
C PRO A 260 -15.73 -4.42 -5.01
N ARG A 261 -15.72 -3.85 -3.80
CA ARG A 261 -15.87 -2.38 -3.59
C ARG A 261 -14.68 -1.60 -4.13
N VAL A 262 -13.48 -2.19 -4.11
CA VAL A 262 -12.32 -1.66 -4.84
C VAL A 262 -12.32 -2.25 -6.22
N SER A 263 -12.42 -1.42 -7.26
CA SER A 263 -12.49 -1.91 -8.63
C SER A 263 -11.84 -0.98 -9.64
N PHE A 264 -11.41 -1.57 -10.75
CA PHE A 264 -10.94 -0.83 -11.92
C PHE A 264 -12.11 -0.34 -12.79
N GLY A 265 -13.19 -1.13 -12.83
CA GLY A 265 -14.35 -0.94 -13.67
C GLY A 265 -14.80 -2.27 -14.26
N SER A 266 -15.98 -2.30 -14.88
CA SER A 266 -16.57 -3.48 -15.52
C SER A 266 -16.59 -3.37 -17.05
N GLY A 267 -16.54 -2.15 -17.60
CA GLY A 267 -16.58 -1.84 -19.03
C GLY A 267 -16.18 -0.38 -19.30
N TRP A 268 -16.26 0.00 -20.57
CA TRP A 268 -16.21 1.40 -20.98
C TRP A 268 -17.40 2.18 -20.43
N THR A 269 -17.21 3.47 -20.19
CA THR A 269 -18.34 4.38 -19.98
C THR A 269 -18.89 4.78 -21.34
N GLU A 270 -20.21 4.79 -21.47
CA GLU A 270 -20.88 4.96 -22.77
C GLU A 270 -21.49 6.36 -22.91
N ASP A 271 -22.37 6.75 -21.98
CA ASP A 271 -23.24 7.92 -22.18
C ASP A 271 -22.90 9.09 -21.27
N SER A 272 -22.65 8.83 -19.99
CA SER A 272 -22.56 9.88 -18.98
C SER A 272 -21.88 9.40 -17.70
N VAL A 273 -21.35 10.34 -16.92
CA VAL A 273 -20.90 10.11 -15.54
C VAL A 273 -22.00 9.46 -14.67
N MET A 274 -23.27 9.68 -15.01
CA MET A 274 -24.43 9.09 -14.30
C MET A 274 -24.41 7.56 -14.33
N GLU A 275 -23.88 6.96 -15.39
CA GLU A 275 -23.75 5.50 -15.51
C GLU A 275 -22.92 4.94 -14.35
N ILE A 276 -21.80 5.59 -14.04
CA ILE A 276 -20.89 5.16 -12.98
C ILE A 276 -21.57 5.26 -11.61
N TYR A 277 -22.22 6.39 -11.32
CA TYR A 277 -22.92 6.57 -10.04
C TYR A 277 -24.09 5.61 -9.88
N LYS A 278 -24.91 5.42 -10.93
CA LYS A 278 -26.06 4.50 -10.91
C LYS A 278 -25.59 3.05 -10.78
N GLU A 279 -24.50 2.66 -11.45
CA GLU A 279 -23.89 1.33 -11.31
C GLU A 279 -23.44 1.08 -9.86
N ASP A 280 -22.71 2.03 -9.26
CA ASP A 280 -22.19 1.88 -7.91
C ASP A 280 -23.32 1.77 -6.87
N ILE A 281 -24.36 2.60 -6.99
CA ILE A 281 -25.54 2.55 -6.11
C ILE A 281 -26.31 1.24 -6.27
N ALA A 282 -26.42 0.70 -7.49
CA ALA A 282 -27.11 -0.55 -7.74
C ALA A 282 -26.33 -1.78 -7.21
N ARG A 283 -25.00 -1.73 -7.24
CA ARG A 283 -24.13 -2.85 -6.83
C ARG A 283 -23.83 -2.88 -5.34
N PHE A 284 -23.69 -1.72 -4.70
CA PHE A 284 -23.15 -1.63 -3.35
C PHE A 284 -24.17 -1.09 -2.36
N ARG A 285 -24.28 -1.78 -1.22
CA ARG A 285 -25.08 -1.27 -0.09
C ARG A 285 -24.38 -0.07 0.54
N VAL A 286 -25.16 0.89 1.01
CA VAL A 286 -24.69 2.01 1.85
C VAL A 286 -24.02 1.45 3.11
N LEU A 287 -22.83 1.95 3.44
CA LEU A 287 -22.09 1.61 4.67
C LEU A 287 -22.26 2.65 5.77
N LEU A 288 -22.29 3.93 5.38
CA LEU A 288 -22.28 5.08 6.29
C LEU A 288 -23.46 5.98 5.98
N ALA A 289 -24.10 6.50 7.02
CA ALA A 289 -25.09 7.56 6.91
C ALA A 289 -24.52 8.85 7.51
N ALA A 290 -24.81 9.99 6.89
CA ALA A 290 -24.52 11.31 7.45
C ALA A 290 -25.81 11.98 7.91
N GLU A 291 -25.73 12.90 8.88
CA GLU A 291 -26.84 13.82 9.14
C GLU A 291 -26.98 14.80 7.96
N LEU A 292 -28.08 14.66 7.22
CA LEU A 292 -28.37 15.46 6.04
C LEU A 292 -29.29 16.62 6.45
N GLN A 293 -28.78 17.85 6.33
CA GLN A 293 -29.54 19.07 6.61
C GLN A 293 -30.03 19.75 5.32
N GLU A 294 -29.67 19.23 4.16
CA GLU A 294 -29.94 19.81 2.84
C GLU A 294 -30.88 18.90 2.04
N ASP A 295 -31.90 19.49 1.42
CA ASP A 295 -32.73 18.83 0.40
C ASP A 295 -32.28 19.32 -0.98
N ALA A 296 -31.59 18.46 -1.73
CA ALA A 296 -30.98 18.84 -3.00
C ALA A 296 -32.00 19.35 -4.03
N LEU A 297 -33.20 18.75 -4.09
CA LEU A 297 -34.23 19.18 -5.04
C LEU A 297 -34.84 20.54 -4.67
N LYS A 298 -34.88 20.85 -3.37
CA LYS A 298 -35.26 22.19 -2.91
C LYS A 298 -34.19 23.22 -3.30
N SER A 299 -32.90 22.93 -3.09
CA SER A 299 -31.80 23.81 -3.51
C SER A 299 -31.87 24.12 -5.02
N ILE A 300 -32.13 23.09 -5.85
CA ILE A 300 -32.33 23.27 -7.30
C ILE A 300 -33.47 24.24 -7.61
N LYS A 301 -34.63 24.11 -6.95
CA LYS A 301 -35.79 25.02 -7.13
C LYS A 301 -35.47 26.46 -6.73
N GLU A 302 -34.57 26.65 -5.77
CA GLU A 302 -34.12 27.96 -5.30
C GLU A 302 -32.96 28.53 -6.14
N GLY A 303 -32.49 27.80 -7.16
CA GLY A 303 -31.36 28.21 -8.01
C GLY A 303 -29.99 28.09 -7.32
N ILE A 304 -29.91 27.30 -6.24
CA ILE A 304 -28.70 27.09 -5.45
C ILE A 304 -28.10 25.74 -5.82
N THR A 305 -26.80 25.71 -6.11
CA THR A 305 -26.06 24.47 -6.38
C THR A 305 -26.02 23.58 -5.12
N PRO A 306 -26.64 22.38 -5.15
CA PRO A 306 -26.65 21.50 -3.99
C PRO A 306 -25.30 20.85 -3.72
N LYS A 307 -25.00 20.53 -2.45
CA LYS A 307 -23.74 19.83 -2.12
C LYS A 307 -23.74 18.35 -2.46
N LEU A 308 -24.90 17.72 -2.67
CA LEU A 308 -25.02 16.29 -2.97
C LEU A 308 -24.34 15.39 -1.92
N ARG A 309 -24.58 15.68 -0.62
CA ARG A 309 -23.85 15.03 0.48
C ARG A 309 -24.06 13.53 0.56
N ALA A 310 -25.28 13.03 0.31
CA ALA A 310 -25.56 11.61 0.37
C ALA A 310 -24.82 10.86 -0.74
N LEU A 311 -24.81 11.44 -1.96
CA LEU A 311 -24.04 10.91 -3.09
C LEU A 311 -22.53 10.92 -2.79
N GLN A 312 -21.99 12.02 -2.27
CA GLN A 312 -20.57 12.11 -1.92
C GLN A 312 -20.19 11.10 -0.81
N VAL A 313 -21.02 10.92 0.21
CA VAL A 313 -20.79 9.92 1.27
C VAL A 313 -20.79 8.51 0.69
N HIS A 314 -21.76 8.15 -0.15
CA HIS A 314 -21.79 6.85 -0.81
C HIS A 314 -20.55 6.62 -1.68
N ASN A 315 -20.22 7.58 -2.55
CA ASN A 315 -19.03 7.55 -3.41
C ASN A 315 -17.72 7.47 -2.61
N SER A 316 -17.69 7.99 -1.37
CA SER A 316 -16.52 7.86 -0.49
C SER A 316 -16.30 6.45 0.07
N THR A 317 -17.24 5.53 -0.15
CA THR A 317 -17.20 4.13 0.33
C THR A 317 -17.18 3.10 -0.81
N VAL A 318 -17.03 3.57 -2.04
CA VAL A 318 -16.81 2.77 -3.26
C VAL A 318 -15.51 3.28 -3.90
N TYR A 319 -14.56 2.38 -4.12
CA TYR A 319 -13.18 2.76 -4.39
C TYR A 319 -12.81 2.42 -5.84
N ARG A 320 -13.09 3.34 -6.76
CA ARG A 320 -12.67 3.22 -8.16
C ARG A 320 -11.28 3.80 -8.38
N TRP A 321 -10.41 3.12 -9.13
CA TRP A 321 -9.04 3.59 -9.40
C TRP A 321 -8.98 4.89 -10.21
N ASN A 322 -9.96 5.12 -11.09
CA ASN A 322 -10.25 6.43 -11.68
C ASN A 322 -11.65 6.82 -11.20
N ARG A 323 -11.73 7.78 -10.28
CA ARG A 323 -12.99 8.10 -9.58
C ARG A 323 -13.63 9.37 -10.15
N PRO A 324 -14.93 9.34 -10.52
CA PRO A 324 -15.68 10.55 -10.78
C PRO A 324 -15.96 11.29 -9.47
N CYS A 325 -15.62 12.56 -9.43
CA CYS A 325 -15.83 13.42 -8.27
C CYS A 325 -16.66 14.64 -8.68
N TYR A 326 -17.67 14.93 -7.86
CA TYR A 326 -18.46 16.16 -7.90
C TYR A 326 -17.91 17.14 -6.88
N GLY A 327 -17.87 18.43 -7.23
CA GLY A 327 -17.51 19.50 -6.31
C GLY A 327 -18.18 20.81 -6.70
N ILE A 328 -18.02 21.82 -5.85
CA ILE A 328 -18.51 23.18 -6.10
C ILE A 328 -17.30 24.11 -6.09
N SER A 329 -17.13 24.88 -7.17
CA SER A 329 -16.07 25.89 -7.31
C SER A 329 -16.36 27.11 -6.43
N GLU A 330 -15.34 27.93 -6.16
CA GLU A 330 -15.48 29.15 -5.33
C GLU A 330 -16.53 30.14 -5.90
N ASN A 331 -16.79 30.09 -7.21
CA ASN A 331 -17.84 30.86 -7.88
C ASN A 331 -19.26 30.30 -7.68
N GLY A 332 -19.44 29.25 -6.87
CA GLY A 332 -20.72 28.62 -6.59
C GLY A 332 -21.22 27.65 -7.66
N LYS A 333 -20.50 27.48 -8.77
CA LYS A 333 -20.88 26.53 -9.83
C LYS A 333 -20.39 25.12 -9.53
N PRO A 334 -21.16 24.08 -9.90
CA PRO A 334 -20.71 22.71 -9.81
C PRO A 334 -19.61 22.40 -10.84
N HIS A 335 -18.71 21.48 -10.51
CA HIS A 335 -17.70 20.95 -11.42
C HIS A 335 -17.57 19.42 -11.29
N LEU A 336 -17.13 18.78 -12.38
CA LEU A 336 -16.74 17.38 -12.39
C LEU A 336 -15.23 17.27 -12.47
N ARG A 337 -14.67 16.25 -11.84
CA ARG A 337 -13.25 15.92 -11.95
C ARG A 337 -13.05 14.41 -11.98
N ILE A 338 -12.02 13.98 -12.70
CA ILE A 338 -11.51 12.62 -12.65
C ILE A 338 -10.34 12.62 -11.67
N GLU A 339 -10.41 11.75 -10.68
CA GLU A 339 -9.35 11.53 -9.70
C GLU A 339 -8.62 10.22 -10.03
N ALA A 340 -7.35 10.34 -10.41
CA ALA A 340 -6.46 9.22 -10.67
C ALA A 340 -5.81 8.76 -9.35
N ARG A 341 -6.24 7.60 -8.85
CA ARG A 341 -5.81 7.03 -7.55
C ARG A 341 -4.75 5.94 -7.69
N VAL A 342 -4.39 5.58 -8.92
CA VAL A 342 -3.42 4.50 -9.21
C VAL A 342 -1.99 4.87 -8.82
N LEU A 343 -1.67 6.17 -8.74
CA LEU A 343 -0.32 6.64 -8.48
C LEU A 343 0.06 6.47 -6.99
N PRO A 344 1.21 5.84 -6.68
CA PRO A 344 1.70 5.72 -5.31
C PRO A 344 2.30 7.03 -4.83
N ALA A 345 2.35 7.19 -3.50
CA ALA A 345 3.20 8.21 -2.91
C ALA A 345 4.70 7.88 -3.15
N GLY A 346 5.50 8.91 -3.33
CA GLY A 346 6.93 8.86 -3.65
C GLY A 346 7.24 8.34 -5.06
N PRO A 347 8.51 8.02 -5.36
CA PRO A 347 9.64 8.01 -4.43
C PRO A 347 10.12 9.39 -3.99
N THR A 348 9.86 10.45 -4.76
CA THR A 348 10.09 11.85 -4.40
C THR A 348 8.95 12.72 -4.91
N VAL A 349 8.88 13.95 -4.41
CA VAL A 349 7.98 14.98 -4.97
C VAL A 349 8.25 15.22 -6.45
N LEU A 350 9.52 15.18 -6.89
CA LEU A 350 9.85 15.30 -8.31
C LEU A 350 9.26 14.15 -9.14
N ASP A 351 9.37 12.92 -8.66
CA ASP A 351 8.81 11.76 -9.35
C ASP A 351 7.27 11.80 -9.36
N GLU A 352 6.64 12.24 -8.27
CA GLU A 352 5.18 12.42 -8.15
C GLU A 352 4.65 13.45 -9.15
N VAL A 353 5.25 14.64 -9.20
CA VAL A 353 4.85 15.69 -10.15
C VAL A 353 5.19 15.29 -11.59
N ALA A 354 6.27 14.53 -11.81
CA ALA A 354 6.57 13.96 -13.11
C ALA A 354 5.53 12.94 -13.57
N ASN A 355 5.04 12.08 -12.67
CA ASN A 355 3.93 11.16 -12.95
C ASN A 355 2.64 11.93 -13.27
N ALA A 356 2.33 12.99 -12.51
CA ALA A 356 1.17 13.84 -12.76
C ALA A 356 1.26 14.54 -14.12
N ALA A 357 2.42 15.12 -14.47
CA ALA A 357 2.65 15.78 -15.75
C ALA A 357 2.47 14.81 -16.93
N PHE A 358 3.00 13.59 -16.81
CA PHE A 358 2.84 12.57 -17.84
C PHE A 358 1.38 12.14 -18.00
N TRP A 359 0.66 11.89 -16.91
CA TRP A 359 -0.76 11.54 -16.97
C TRP A 359 -1.60 12.69 -17.53
N LEU A 360 -1.48 13.89 -16.97
CA LEU A 360 -2.23 15.08 -17.40
C LEU A 360 -1.96 15.43 -18.87
N GLY A 361 -0.70 15.40 -19.30
CA GLY A 361 -0.31 15.61 -20.68
C GLY A 361 -0.90 14.56 -21.60
N SER A 362 -0.75 13.28 -21.25
CA SER A 362 -1.26 12.17 -22.07
C SER A 362 -2.78 12.20 -22.19
N MET A 363 -3.49 12.55 -21.11
CA MET A 363 -4.95 12.71 -21.10
C MET A 363 -5.39 13.72 -22.15
N ILE A 364 -4.79 14.92 -22.16
CA ILE A 364 -5.14 15.96 -23.13
C ILE A 364 -4.66 15.62 -24.53
N GLY A 365 -3.42 15.14 -24.68
CA GLY A 365 -2.85 14.82 -25.98
C GLY A 365 -3.63 13.73 -26.72
N LEU A 366 -4.01 12.66 -26.01
CA LEU A 366 -4.85 11.61 -26.58
C LEU A 366 -6.26 12.10 -26.90
N ALA A 367 -6.84 12.95 -26.04
CA ALA A 367 -8.16 13.52 -26.29
C ALA A 367 -8.19 14.46 -27.50
N ASN A 368 -7.08 15.15 -27.78
CA ASN A 368 -6.93 15.98 -28.97
C ASN A 368 -6.67 15.14 -30.23
N LYS A 369 -5.97 14.02 -30.11
CA LYS A 369 -5.52 13.19 -31.24
C LYS A 369 -6.58 12.22 -31.73
N TYR A 370 -7.41 11.69 -30.84
CA TYR A 370 -8.40 10.66 -31.16
C TYR A 370 -9.78 11.12 -30.74
N ASP A 371 -10.78 10.86 -31.59
CA ASP A 371 -12.18 11.18 -31.28
C ASP A 371 -12.71 10.23 -30.21
N ASP A 372 -12.59 8.93 -30.43
CA ASP A 372 -12.93 7.87 -29.49
C ASP A 372 -11.84 6.80 -29.47
N ILE A 373 -11.32 6.48 -28.29
CA ILE A 373 -10.29 5.45 -28.14
C ILE A 373 -10.86 4.03 -28.12
N ARG A 374 -12.17 3.88 -27.91
CA ARG A 374 -12.83 2.57 -27.83
C ARG A 374 -12.73 1.80 -29.14
N ASP A 375 -12.66 2.51 -30.26
CA ASP A 375 -12.45 1.93 -31.59
C ASP A 375 -11.02 1.42 -31.81
N LEU A 376 -10.08 1.80 -30.93
CA LEU A 376 -8.66 1.53 -31.09
C LEU A 376 -8.18 0.43 -30.14
N ILE A 377 -8.85 0.21 -29.02
CA ILE A 377 -8.45 -0.79 -28.03
C ILE A 377 -9.66 -1.36 -27.30
N GLU A 378 -9.72 -2.69 -27.24
CA GLU A 378 -10.75 -3.42 -26.49
C GLU A 378 -10.62 -3.21 -24.98
N TRP A 379 -11.77 -3.19 -24.29
CA TRP A 379 -11.83 -3.05 -22.83
C TRP A 379 -11.04 -4.16 -22.11
N GLU A 380 -11.14 -5.40 -22.60
CA GLU A 380 -10.46 -6.57 -22.02
C GLU A 380 -8.95 -6.38 -22.02
N ASN A 381 -8.39 -5.79 -23.08
CA ASN A 381 -6.98 -5.47 -23.19
C ASN A 381 -6.57 -4.40 -22.19
N VAL A 382 -7.39 -3.36 -21.98
CA VAL A 382 -7.14 -2.32 -20.96
C VAL A 382 -7.15 -2.91 -19.55
N ARG A 383 -8.12 -3.76 -19.23
CA ARG A 383 -8.22 -4.46 -17.94
C ARG A 383 -7.04 -5.41 -17.70
N ASP A 384 -6.65 -6.17 -18.71
CA ASP A 384 -5.49 -7.07 -18.64
C ASP A 384 -4.17 -6.28 -18.48
N ASN A 385 -4.00 -5.20 -19.23
CA ASN A 385 -2.85 -4.31 -19.10
C ASN A 385 -2.76 -3.72 -17.68
N PHE A 386 -3.88 -3.32 -17.09
CA PHE A 386 -3.93 -2.81 -15.71
C PHE A 386 -3.41 -3.85 -14.71
N ALA A 387 -3.93 -5.08 -14.77
CA ALA A 387 -3.50 -6.15 -13.87
C ALA A 387 -2.01 -6.50 -14.06
N LYS A 388 -1.54 -6.55 -15.31
CA LYS A 388 -0.12 -6.82 -15.61
C LYS A 388 0.80 -5.71 -15.14
N ALA A 389 0.42 -4.44 -15.33
CA ALA A 389 1.17 -3.28 -14.86
C ALA A 389 1.29 -3.29 -13.33
N ALA A 390 0.20 -3.61 -12.60
CA ALA A 390 0.25 -3.70 -11.15
C ALA A 390 1.24 -4.77 -10.67
N ARG A 391 1.21 -5.95 -11.31
CA ARG A 391 2.05 -7.09 -10.93
C ARG A 391 3.53 -6.90 -11.30
N PHE A 392 3.81 -6.51 -12.55
CA PHE A 392 5.16 -6.52 -13.12
C PHE A 392 5.76 -5.13 -13.34
N GLY A 393 5.01 -4.05 -13.10
CA GLY A 393 5.46 -2.67 -13.32
C GLY A 393 6.00 -2.50 -14.74
N ILE A 394 7.17 -1.86 -14.87
CA ILE A 394 7.81 -1.65 -16.18
C ILE A 394 8.34 -2.92 -16.88
N ASP A 395 8.34 -4.10 -16.24
CA ASP A 395 8.71 -5.37 -16.91
C ASP A 395 7.58 -5.98 -17.75
N THR A 396 6.41 -5.34 -17.76
CA THR A 396 5.25 -5.84 -18.50
C THR A 396 5.35 -5.60 -20.02
N LYS A 397 4.62 -6.43 -20.76
CA LYS A 397 4.28 -6.21 -22.18
C LYS A 397 2.78 -5.98 -22.29
N PHE A 398 2.40 -4.85 -22.87
CA PHE A 398 1.02 -4.45 -23.08
C PHE A 398 0.48 -4.93 -24.43
N THR A 399 -0.83 -5.17 -24.46
CA THR A 399 -1.61 -5.16 -25.70
C THR A 399 -2.17 -3.76 -25.88
N TRP A 400 -1.63 -2.98 -26.80
CA TRP A 400 -2.04 -1.60 -27.02
C TRP A 400 -2.97 -1.48 -28.22
N MET A 401 -3.18 -0.26 -28.71
CA MET A 401 -4.05 0.05 -29.84
C MET A 401 -3.80 -0.88 -31.04
N ASN A 402 -4.88 -1.34 -31.67
CA ASN A 402 -4.88 -2.27 -32.79
C ASN A 402 -4.13 -3.58 -32.49
N ASP A 403 -4.30 -4.11 -31.26
CA ASP A 403 -3.69 -5.33 -30.73
C ASP A 403 -2.15 -5.39 -30.74
N ARG A 404 -1.48 -4.25 -30.95
CA ARG A 404 -0.02 -4.17 -31.02
C ARG A 404 0.59 -4.52 -29.66
N LYS A 405 1.56 -5.45 -29.64
CA LYS A 405 2.34 -5.75 -28.44
C LYS A 405 3.50 -4.76 -28.27
N VAL A 406 3.63 -4.17 -27.09
CA VAL A 406 4.65 -3.15 -26.79
C VAL A 406 5.13 -3.27 -25.35
N SER A 407 6.41 -3.01 -25.06
CA SER A 407 6.89 -2.99 -23.67
C SER A 407 6.37 -1.74 -22.94
N ALA A 408 6.31 -1.77 -21.61
CA ALA A 408 5.90 -0.57 -20.87
C ALA A 408 6.82 0.63 -21.11
N CYS A 409 8.14 0.44 -21.12
CA CYS A 409 9.09 1.52 -21.36
C CYS A 409 8.95 2.09 -22.78
N ASP A 410 8.83 1.24 -23.81
CA ASP A 410 8.68 1.71 -25.19
C ASP A 410 7.36 2.47 -25.36
N LEU A 411 6.27 1.97 -24.80
CA LEU A 411 4.98 2.65 -24.85
C LEU A 411 5.02 4.01 -24.14
N VAL A 412 5.68 4.10 -22.98
CA VAL A 412 5.87 5.37 -22.28
C VAL A 412 6.64 6.36 -23.17
N LEU A 413 7.74 5.92 -23.80
CA LEU A 413 8.51 6.75 -24.72
C LEU A 413 7.68 7.22 -25.94
N GLU A 414 6.79 6.38 -26.46
CA GLU A 414 5.87 6.75 -27.54
C GLU A 414 4.76 7.72 -27.11
N LEU A 415 4.33 7.65 -25.84
CA LEU A 415 3.32 8.54 -25.27
C LEU A 415 3.90 9.91 -24.88
N LEU A 416 5.21 10.02 -24.63
CA LEU A 416 5.85 11.28 -24.21
C LEU A 416 5.65 12.45 -25.19
N PRO A 417 5.80 12.28 -26.52
CA PRO A 417 5.47 13.34 -27.48
C PRO A 417 4.00 13.77 -27.41
N ILE A 418 3.08 12.81 -27.28
CA ILE A 418 1.64 13.09 -27.14
C ILE A 418 1.37 13.86 -25.84
N ALA A 419 2.03 13.47 -24.74
CA ALA A 419 1.91 14.14 -23.47
C ALA A 419 2.42 15.59 -23.52
N ARG A 420 3.54 15.81 -24.22
CA ARG A 420 4.10 17.14 -24.48
C ARG A 420 3.13 18.02 -25.24
N GLU A 421 2.60 17.54 -26.38
CA GLU A 421 1.60 18.26 -27.17
C GLU A 421 0.36 18.61 -26.33
N GLY A 422 -0.09 17.67 -25.47
CA GLY A 422 -1.18 17.90 -24.53
C GLY A 422 -0.92 19.05 -23.56
N LEU A 423 0.23 19.07 -22.90
CA LEU A 423 0.64 20.14 -21.97
C LEU A 423 0.83 21.49 -22.70
N GLU A 424 1.44 21.48 -23.88
CA GLU A 424 1.62 22.67 -24.73
C GLU A 424 0.28 23.27 -25.16
N SER A 425 -0.70 22.43 -25.53
CA SER A 425 -2.06 22.88 -25.90
C SER A 425 -2.78 23.59 -24.74
N LYS A 426 -2.44 23.24 -23.50
CA LYS A 426 -2.91 23.90 -22.28
C LYS A 426 -2.06 25.09 -21.85
N LYS A 427 -1.03 25.43 -22.63
CA LYS A 427 -0.10 26.54 -22.36
C LYS A 427 0.62 26.38 -21.02
N VAL A 428 0.96 25.15 -20.65
CA VAL A 428 1.87 24.87 -19.52
C VAL A 428 3.26 25.42 -19.85
N ASP A 429 3.98 25.89 -18.82
CA ASP A 429 5.31 26.46 -18.97
C ASP A 429 6.28 25.45 -19.63
N PRO A 430 6.98 25.81 -20.72
CA PRO A 430 7.88 24.88 -21.40
C PRO A 430 8.96 24.28 -20.50
N ALA A 431 9.46 25.05 -19.49
CA ALA A 431 10.46 24.53 -18.56
C ALA A 431 9.88 23.47 -17.62
N ASP A 432 8.60 23.60 -17.21
CA ASP A 432 7.90 22.55 -16.47
C ASP A 432 7.78 21.29 -17.34
N ILE A 433 7.35 21.44 -18.60
CA ILE A 433 7.19 20.31 -19.54
C ILE A 433 8.51 19.56 -19.70
N ASP A 434 9.61 20.26 -20.02
CA ASP A 434 10.92 19.66 -20.23
C ASP A 434 11.45 18.97 -18.98
N LYS A 435 11.32 19.62 -17.81
CA LYS A 435 11.77 19.06 -16.54
C LYS A 435 11.06 17.75 -16.21
N TYR A 436 9.73 17.76 -16.21
CA TYR A 436 8.95 16.64 -15.70
C TYR A 436 8.83 15.48 -16.69
N LEU A 437 8.63 15.75 -17.97
CA LEU A 437 8.63 14.70 -18.99
C LEU A 437 10.02 14.10 -19.19
N GLY A 438 11.09 14.90 -19.04
CA GLY A 438 12.47 14.40 -19.06
C GLY A 438 12.77 13.39 -17.94
N ILE A 439 12.18 13.57 -16.75
CA ILE A 439 12.30 12.58 -15.65
C ILE A 439 11.63 11.25 -16.02
N ILE A 440 10.46 11.30 -16.67
CA ILE A 440 9.75 10.09 -17.12
C ILE A 440 10.56 9.39 -18.22
N GLU A 441 11.11 10.17 -19.15
CA GLU A 441 11.98 9.67 -20.22
C GLU A 441 13.21 8.94 -19.68
N GLU A 442 13.93 9.54 -18.74
CA GLU A 442 15.12 8.94 -18.14
C GLU A 442 14.78 7.70 -17.29
N ARG A 443 13.64 7.69 -16.59
CA ARG A 443 13.14 6.48 -15.90
C ARG A 443 12.86 5.36 -16.88
N ALA A 444 12.24 5.65 -18.03
CA ALA A 444 11.95 4.66 -19.05
C ALA A 444 13.25 4.13 -19.69
N LYS A 445 14.18 5.01 -20.09
CA LYS A 445 15.47 4.65 -20.70
C LYS A 445 16.36 3.84 -19.76
N LYS A 446 16.52 4.27 -18.51
CA LYS A 446 17.30 3.56 -17.47
C LYS A 446 16.54 2.37 -16.88
N GLN A 447 15.27 2.21 -17.24
CA GLN A 447 14.35 1.21 -16.71
C GLN A 447 14.38 1.18 -15.19
N MET A 448 14.21 2.34 -14.54
CA MET A 448 14.30 2.49 -13.09
C MET A 448 13.08 3.18 -12.51
N THR A 449 12.31 2.45 -11.71
CA THR A 449 11.21 2.98 -10.88
C THR A 449 11.53 2.83 -9.40
N GLY A 450 10.70 3.42 -8.54
CA GLY A 450 10.72 3.18 -7.09
C GLY A 450 10.67 1.71 -6.74
N ALA A 451 9.74 0.98 -7.33
CA ALA A 451 9.60 -0.46 -7.09
C ALA A 451 10.86 -1.24 -7.46
N ARG A 452 11.46 -0.94 -8.63
CA ARG A 452 12.69 -1.63 -9.04
C ARG A 452 13.88 -1.30 -8.15
N TRP A 453 14.04 -0.03 -7.81
CA TRP A 453 15.12 0.40 -6.92
C TRP A 453 15.01 -0.31 -5.57
N GLN A 454 13.82 -0.32 -4.96
CA GLN A 454 13.55 -1.01 -3.70
C GLN A 454 13.83 -2.52 -3.78
N LEU A 455 13.35 -3.20 -4.83
CA LEU A 455 13.60 -4.65 -5.02
C LEU A 455 15.09 -5.00 -5.15
N ARG A 456 15.85 -4.20 -5.92
CA ARG A 456 17.30 -4.39 -6.10
C ARG A 456 18.05 -4.10 -4.81
N ALA A 457 17.75 -2.97 -4.16
CA ALA A 457 18.32 -2.57 -2.89
C ALA A 457 18.09 -3.65 -1.82
N TYR A 458 16.84 -4.09 -1.64
CA TYR A 458 16.50 -5.11 -0.65
C TYR A 458 17.19 -6.44 -0.95
N THR A 459 17.19 -6.89 -2.20
CA THR A 459 17.86 -8.15 -2.61
C THR A 459 19.37 -8.12 -2.40
N LYS A 460 20.00 -6.95 -2.49
CA LYS A 460 21.40 -6.76 -2.12
C LYS A 460 21.57 -6.85 -0.59
N LEU A 461 20.82 -6.05 0.15
CA LEU A 461 20.95 -5.91 1.60
C LEU A 461 20.72 -7.23 2.35
N ILE A 462 19.72 -8.04 1.98
CA ILE A 462 19.45 -9.32 2.67
C ILE A 462 20.56 -10.38 2.52
N LYS A 463 21.55 -10.15 1.64
CA LYS A 463 22.76 -10.99 1.54
C LYS A 463 23.85 -10.57 2.52
N GLU A 464 23.78 -9.35 3.01
CA GLU A 464 24.79 -8.72 3.87
C GLU A 464 24.30 -8.60 5.31
N VAL A 465 23.01 -8.26 5.47
CA VAL A 465 22.35 -7.98 6.74
C VAL A 465 21.09 -8.84 6.98
N GLU A 466 20.57 -8.85 8.21
CA GLU A 466 19.32 -9.56 8.54
C GLU A 466 18.12 -8.80 7.94
N ARG A 467 16.96 -9.45 7.83
CA ARG A 467 15.80 -8.88 7.14
C ARG A 467 15.32 -7.56 7.75
N ASP A 468 15.18 -7.46 9.07
CA ASP A 468 14.76 -6.23 9.75
C ASP A 468 15.76 -5.08 9.48
N GLU A 469 17.05 -5.35 9.67
CA GLU A 469 18.12 -4.38 9.38
C GLU A 469 18.12 -3.92 7.91
N ALA A 470 17.91 -4.84 6.96
CA ALA A 470 17.77 -4.51 5.53
C ALA A 470 16.59 -3.59 5.25
N LEU A 471 15.43 -3.84 5.87
CA LEU A 471 14.24 -2.99 5.71
C LEU A 471 14.46 -1.62 6.34
N THR A 472 15.09 -1.56 7.52
CA THR A 472 15.43 -0.29 8.18
C THR A 472 16.41 0.53 7.35
N ILE A 473 17.47 -0.07 6.81
CA ILE A 473 18.41 0.60 5.90
C ILE A 473 17.65 1.11 4.67
N LEU A 474 16.82 0.27 4.05
CA LEU A 474 16.03 0.65 2.88
C LEU A 474 15.16 1.88 3.16
N THR A 475 14.38 1.86 4.25
CA THR A 475 13.51 2.99 4.65
C THR A 475 14.33 4.25 4.94
N ALA A 476 15.46 4.13 5.64
CA ALA A 476 16.35 5.25 5.93
C ALA A 476 16.92 5.87 4.65
N SER A 477 17.36 5.04 3.69
CA SER A 477 17.88 5.50 2.39
C SER A 477 16.81 6.18 1.55
N ILE A 478 15.55 5.71 1.56
CA ILE A 478 14.44 6.39 0.90
C ILE A 478 14.25 7.81 1.47
N ILE A 479 14.19 7.95 2.79
CA ILE A 479 14.01 9.25 3.46
C ILE A 479 15.18 10.19 3.16
N LYS A 480 16.41 9.68 3.17
CA LYS A 480 17.60 10.44 2.81
C LYS A 480 17.51 10.98 1.39
N ASN A 481 17.25 10.13 0.41
CA ASN A 481 17.14 10.53 -0.99
C ASN A 481 15.95 11.50 -1.22
N GLN A 482 14.84 11.34 -0.49
CA GLN A 482 13.72 12.28 -0.52
C GLN A 482 14.08 13.67 -0.03
N LYS A 483 14.94 13.78 0.99
CA LYS A 483 15.43 15.07 1.50
C LYS A 483 16.42 15.72 0.53
N GLU A 484 17.22 14.92 -0.17
CA GLU A 484 18.12 15.41 -1.23
C GLU A 484 17.35 15.85 -2.48
N GLY A 485 16.15 15.29 -2.71
CA GLY A 485 15.25 15.70 -3.78
C GLY A 485 15.66 15.22 -5.18
N SER A 486 16.59 14.26 -5.28
CA SER A 486 16.99 13.66 -6.57
C SER A 486 15.91 12.68 -7.05
N PRO A 487 15.58 12.58 -8.34
CA PRO A 487 14.61 11.59 -8.83
C PRO A 487 15.17 10.16 -8.73
N VAL A 488 14.29 9.18 -8.58
CA VAL A 488 14.67 7.80 -8.22
C VAL A 488 15.65 7.12 -9.18
N HIS A 489 15.63 7.48 -10.46
CA HIS A 489 16.53 6.92 -11.46
C HIS A 489 18.00 7.34 -11.30
N ASN A 490 18.28 8.28 -10.39
CA ASN A 490 19.62 8.73 -10.03
C ASN A 490 20.03 8.32 -8.61
N TRP A 491 19.18 7.60 -7.88
CA TRP A 491 19.50 7.18 -6.51
C TRP A 491 20.61 6.13 -6.50
N PRO A 492 21.61 6.25 -5.61
CA PRO A 492 22.58 5.20 -5.41
C PRO A 492 21.92 3.95 -4.80
N MET A 493 22.54 2.79 -4.98
CA MET A 493 22.15 1.60 -4.21
C MET A 493 22.61 1.79 -2.76
N PRO A 494 21.78 1.42 -1.77
CA PRO A 494 22.16 1.56 -0.38
C PRO A 494 23.25 0.56 0.01
N GLU A 495 24.05 0.95 1.00
CA GLU A 495 25.08 0.14 1.63
C GLU A 495 24.68 -0.18 3.08
N LYS A 496 25.17 -1.31 3.62
CA LYS A 496 24.89 -1.70 5.02
C LYS A 496 25.29 -0.65 6.06
N ASP A 497 26.28 0.18 5.71
CA ASP A 497 26.83 1.24 6.56
C ASP A 497 26.08 2.58 6.44
N ASP A 498 25.04 2.67 5.60
CA ASP A 498 24.21 3.89 5.46
C ASP A 498 23.34 4.17 6.70
N LEU A 499 23.07 3.13 7.50
CA LEU A 499 22.33 3.28 8.76
C LEU A 499 23.31 3.62 9.89
N ASP A 500 23.25 4.85 10.41
CA ASP A 500 24.14 5.28 11.49
C ASP A 500 23.93 4.51 12.79
N VAL A 501 22.69 4.33 13.23
CA VAL A 501 22.36 3.67 14.50
C VAL A 501 21.32 2.61 14.27
N TYR A 502 21.66 1.36 14.60
CA TYR A 502 20.73 0.24 14.63
C TYR A 502 20.46 -0.14 16.10
N ARG A 503 19.18 -0.26 16.48
CA ARG A 503 18.76 -0.53 17.87
C ARG A 503 18.04 -1.88 17.98
N PRO A 504 18.76 -3.01 17.96
CA PRO A 504 18.12 -4.33 18.00
C PRO A 504 17.52 -4.68 19.38
N SER A 505 17.86 -3.94 20.44
CA SER A 505 17.42 -4.25 21.81
C SER A 505 15.90 -4.12 22.03
N ILE A 506 15.21 -3.35 21.18
CA ILE A 506 13.76 -3.14 21.26
C ILE A 506 12.98 -4.00 20.26
N LEU A 507 13.68 -4.82 19.48
CA LEU A 507 13.04 -5.73 18.54
C LEU A 507 12.27 -6.81 19.29
N ARG A 508 11.11 -7.15 18.73
CA ARG A 508 10.35 -8.31 19.13
C ARG A 508 10.89 -9.56 18.45
N VAL A 509 10.62 -10.69 19.07
CA VAL A 509 10.96 -12.03 18.57
C VAL A 509 10.44 -12.24 17.15
N GLU A 510 9.20 -11.84 16.85
CA GLU A 510 8.60 -12.02 15.52
C GLU A 510 9.29 -11.23 14.39
N GLU A 511 9.97 -10.14 14.73
CA GLU A 511 10.69 -9.28 13.77
C GLU A 511 12.05 -9.88 13.40
N PHE A 512 12.48 -10.89 14.16
CA PHE A 512 13.82 -11.44 14.09
C PHE A 512 13.87 -12.95 13.85
N MET A 513 12.80 -13.66 14.22
CA MET A 513 12.74 -15.12 14.13
C MET A 513 12.86 -15.61 12.68
N VAL A 514 13.45 -16.80 12.53
CA VAL A 514 13.38 -17.54 11.28
C VAL A 514 11.98 -18.14 11.15
N THR A 515 11.36 -17.93 9.99
CA THR A 515 10.01 -18.42 9.65
C THR A 515 10.01 -19.52 8.60
N ASP A 516 11.13 -19.74 7.92
CA ASP A 516 11.34 -20.89 7.03
C ASP A 516 11.88 -22.06 7.87
N LEU A 517 10.97 -22.88 8.38
CA LEU A 517 11.27 -23.92 9.36
C LEU A 517 11.36 -25.29 8.70
N PHE A 518 12.31 -26.10 9.18
CA PHE A 518 12.33 -27.54 8.94
C PHE A 518 11.81 -28.23 10.19
N THR A 519 10.78 -29.07 10.04
CA THR A 519 10.12 -29.78 11.14
C THR A 519 9.95 -31.25 10.78
N VAL A 520 9.70 -32.07 11.80
CA VAL A 520 9.41 -33.52 11.68
C VAL A 520 8.18 -33.87 12.48
N GLN A 521 7.55 -35.00 12.19
CA GLN A 521 6.44 -35.54 12.98
C GLN A 521 6.94 -36.50 14.06
N GLN A 522 6.10 -36.74 15.07
CA GLN A 522 6.44 -37.58 16.22
C GLN A 522 6.80 -39.03 15.84
N ASP A 523 6.21 -39.56 14.76
CA ASP A 523 6.38 -40.96 14.35
C ASP A 523 7.51 -41.12 13.29
N ASP A 524 8.20 -40.03 12.95
CA ASP A 524 9.32 -40.06 12.01
C ASP A 524 10.54 -40.82 12.56
N LEU A 525 11.21 -41.58 11.70
CA LEU A 525 12.40 -42.36 12.05
C LEU A 525 13.57 -41.46 12.41
N ILE A 526 14.32 -41.83 13.46
CA ILE A 526 15.38 -40.97 13.98
C ILE A 526 16.57 -40.81 13.03
N GLU A 527 16.84 -41.81 12.19
CA GLU A 527 17.84 -41.74 11.14
C GLU A 527 17.49 -40.67 10.11
N MET A 528 16.20 -40.55 9.75
CA MET A 528 15.73 -39.49 8.86
C MET A 528 15.91 -38.12 9.51
N VAL A 529 15.54 -37.98 10.79
CA VAL A 529 15.72 -36.72 11.54
C VAL A 529 17.21 -36.31 11.53
N ALA A 530 18.11 -37.26 11.78
CA ALA A 530 19.55 -37.01 11.80
C ALA A 530 20.09 -36.57 10.42
N GLU A 531 19.66 -37.22 9.33
CA GLU A 531 20.02 -36.84 7.98
C GLU A 531 19.47 -35.46 7.59
N LEU A 532 18.21 -35.15 7.93
CA LEU A 532 17.62 -33.82 7.70
C LEU A 532 18.41 -32.73 8.43
N MET A 533 18.75 -32.96 9.70
CA MET A 533 19.57 -32.03 10.47
C MET A 533 20.96 -31.81 9.85
N ASN A 534 21.57 -32.87 9.33
CA ASN A 534 22.86 -32.81 8.63
C ASN A 534 22.77 -32.05 7.30
N TRP A 535 21.83 -32.41 6.43
CA TRP A 535 21.63 -31.79 5.11
C TRP A 535 21.34 -30.30 5.22
N LYS A 536 20.50 -29.92 6.19
CA LYS A 536 20.14 -28.51 6.44
C LYS A 536 21.14 -27.79 7.34
N ARG A 537 22.13 -28.49 7.90
CA ARG A 537 23.16 -27.96 8.81
C ARG A 537 22.55 -27.26 10.03
N ILE A 538 21.50 -27.84 10.61
CA ILE A 538 20.78 -27.31 11.77
C ILE A 538 21.03 -28.14 13.02
N ARG A 539 20.99 -27.48 14.19
CA ARG A 539 21.29 -28.11 15.50
C ARG A 539 20.03 -28.46 16.30
N HIS A 540 18.88 -27.98 15.86
CA HIS A 540 17.61 -28.10 16.56
C HIS A 540 16.53 -28.45 15.51
N MET A 541 15.71 -29.45 15.81
CA MET A 541 14.60 -29.90 14.97
C MET A 541 13.31 -29.89 15.79
N PRO A 542 12.37 -28.98 15.52
CA PRO A 542 11.04 -29.00 16.12
C PRO A 542 10.28 -30.23 15.67
N VAL A 543 9.49 -30.77 16.59
CA VAL A 543 8.56 -31.87 16.31
C VAL A 543 7.14 -31.32 16.40
N GLU A 544 6.37 -31.49 15.34
CA GLU A 544 5.01 -30.99 15.21
C GLU A 544 3.99 -32.13 15.11
N ASP A 545 2.74 -31.84 15.48
CA ASP A 545 1.60 -32.69 15.12
C ASP A 545 1.10 -32.38 13.70
N ALA A 546 0.13 -33.17 13.21
CA ALA A 546 -0.48 -32.97 11.89
C ALA A 546 -1.22 -31.63 11.73
N LYS A 547 -1.40 -30.86 12.81
CA LYS A 547 -2.04 -29.53 12.84
C LYS A 547 -1.01 -28.40 12.94
N GLY A 548 0.29 -28.68 12.97
CA GLY A 548 1.36 -27.69 13.12
C GLY A 548 1.62 -27.25 14.57
N ASN A 549 1.05 -27.93 15.57
CA ASN A 549 1.34 -27.60 16.96
C ASN A 549 2.68 -28.18 17.38
N LEU A 550 3.46 -27.41 18.13
CA LEU A 550 4.74 -27.87 18.67
C LEU A 550 4.52 -28.92 19.77
N VAL A 551 4.96 -30.16 19.54
CA VAL A 551 4.86 -31.26 20.52
C VAL A 551 6.20 -31.65 21.13
N GLY A 552 7.32 -31.35 20.46
CA GLY A 552 8.64 -31.69 20.95
C GLY A 552 9.79 -30.95 20.28
N LEU A 553 11.00 -31.19 20.78
CA LEU A 553 12.23 -30.66 20.20
C LEU A 553 13.35 -31.70 20.27
N ILE A 554 14.01 -31.95 19.14
CA ILE A 554 15.20 -32.79 19.07
C ILE A 554 16.41 -31.88 18.88
N THR A 555 17.48 -32.15 19.61
CA THR A 555 18.75 -31.42 19.48
C THR A 555 19.84 -32.36 19.00
N SER A 556 20.89 -31.83 18.38
CA SER A 556 22.07 -32.63 18.02
C SER A 556 22.66 -33.37 19.24
N ARG A 557 22.54 -32.79 20.44
CA ARG A 557 22.96 -33.43 21.68
C ARG A 557 22.10 -34.65 22.03
N THR A 558 20.79 -34.57 21.78
CA THR A 558 19.85 -35.68 21.99
C THR A 558 20.16 -36.82 21.02
N LEU A 559 20.38 -36.51 19.74
CA LEU A 559 20.77 -37.50 18.73
C LEU A 559 22.11 -38.18 19.09
N LEU A 560 23.12 -37.40 19.46
CA LEU A 560 24.43 -37.94 19.83
C LEU A 560 24.33 -38.90 21.02
N LYS A 561 23.57 -38.54 22.06
CA LYS A 561 23.31 -39.40 23.21
C LYS A 561 22.61 -40.70 22.81
N HIS A 562 21.60 -40.61 21.93
CA HIS A 562 20.86 -41.77 21.44
C HIS A 562 21.77 -42.73 20.66
N PHE A 563 22.46 -42.26 19.62
CA PHE A 563 23.33 -43.11 18.81
C PHE A 563 24.51 -43.69 19.60
N THR A 564 25.05 -42.95 20.57
CA THR A 564 26.09 -43.49 21.47
C THR A 564 25.53 -44.64 22.32
N LYS A 565 24.33 -44.49 22.89
CA LYS A 565 23.68 -45.55 23.69
C LYS A 565 23.38 -46.77 22.82
N GLN A 566 22.87 -46.56 21.61
CA GLN A 566 22.57 -47.62 20.66
C GLN A 566 23.84 -48.40 20.29
N TYR A 567 24.91 -47.68 19.95
CA TYR A 567 26.23 -48.27 19.66
C TYR A 567 26.77 -49.10 20.83
N LEU A 568 26.70 -48.58 22.06
CA LEU A 568 27.16 -49.29 23.26
C LEU A 568 26.30 -50.52 23.61
N SER A 569 25.00 -50.47 23.32
CA SER A 569 24.08 -51.58 23.60
C SER A 569 24.12 -52.70 22.56
N GLY A 570 24.57 -52.41 21.33
CA GLY A 570 24.54 -53.35 20.21
C GLY A 570 23.14 -53.65 19.65
N ILE A 571 22.08 -53.05 20.22
CA ILE A 571 20.70 -53.27 19.82
C ILE A 571 20.27 -52.17 18.84
N LYS A 572 19.83 -52.56 17.65
CA LYS A 572 19.30 -51.65 16.63
C LYS A 572 17.76 -51.63 16.71
N GLU A 573 17.22 -50.81 17.61
CA GLU A 573 15.77 -50.57 17.71
C GLU A 573 15.32 -49.49 16.72
N ASN A 574 14.15 -49.70 16.09
CA ASN A 574 13.47 -48.67 15.30
C ASN A 574 12.97 -47.59 16.26
N THR A 575 13.74 -46.52 16.40
CA THR A 575 13.45 -45.40 17.30
C THR A 575 12.86 -44.26 16.49
N THR A 576 11.79 -43.67 17.00
CA THR A 576 11.09 -42.53 16.39
C THR A 576 11.48 -41.23 17.08
N ALA A 577 11.09 -40.09 16.48
CA ALA A 577 11.26 -38.77 17.08
C ALA A 577 10.65 -38.70 18.49
N LYS A 578 9.46 -39.27 18.68
CA LYS A 578 8.72 -39.31 19.96
C LYS A 578 9.51 -39.97 21.09
N ASP A 579 10.31 -40.98 20.79
CA ASP A 579 11.02 -41.77 21.80
C ASP A 579 12.18 -41.00 22.46
N ILE A 580 12.72 -39.98 21.77
CA ILE A 580 13.88 -39.23 22.26
C ILE A 580 13.65 -37.72 22.39
N MET A 581 12.59 -37.16 21.78
CA MET A 581 12.33 -35.72 21.80
C MET A 581 12.19 -35.18 23.22
N GLN A 582 12.59 -33.92 23.41
CA GLN A 582 12.20 -33.18 24.60
C GLN A 582 10.72 -32.80 24.47
N VAL A 583 9.87 -33.43 25.28
CA VAL A 583 8.44 -33.12 25.36
C VAL A 583 8.25 -31.75 26.03
N LYS A 584 7.34 -30.92 25.49
CA LYS A 584 7.06 -29.55 25.97
C LYS A 584 8.35 -28.71 26.10
N PRO A 585 9.05 -28.43 24.99
CA PRO A 585 10.23 -27.58 25.01
C PRO A 585 9.89 -26.18 25.52
N ILE A 586 10.91 -25.46 26.00
CA ILE A 586 10.74 -24.07 26.43
C ILE A 586 10.53 -23.20 25.19
N THR A 587 9.39 -22.54 25.12
CA THR A 587 9.00 -21.68 23.99
C THR A 587 9.06 -20.20 24.36
N ILE A 588 8.88 -19.32 23.38
CA ILE A 588 8.71 -17.88 23.59
C ILE A 588 7.54 -17.34 22.79
N ASP A 589 6.90 -16.29 23.30
CA ASP A 589 5.85 -15.58 22.59
C ASP A 589 6.47 -14.66 21.50
N PRO A 590 5.87 -14.56 20.30
CA PRO A 590 6.34 -13.64 19.26
C PRO A 590 6.44 -12.18 19.68
N GLU A 591 5.63 -11.75 20.64
CA GLU A 591 5.57 -10.35 21.09
C GLU A 591 6.64 -10.03 22.15
N ALA A 592 7.33 -11.04 22.68
CA ALA A 592 8.45 -10.87 23.59
C ALA A 592 9.63 -10.17 22.90
N THR A 593 10.46 -9.48 23.67
CA THR A 593 11.65 -8.81 23.17
C THR A 593 12.81 -9.78 22.95
N ILE A 594 13.74 -9.41 22.07
CA ILE A 594 15.02 -10.11 21.89
C ILE A 594 15.79 -10.23 23.23
N VAL A 595 15.73 -9.21 24.08
CA VAL A 595 16.40 -9.23 25.39
C VAL A 595 15.78 -10.29 26.30
N GLU A 596 14.46 -10.41 26.33
CA GLU A 596 13.77 -11.49 27.06
C GLU A 596 14.11 -12.87 26.49
N ALA A 597 14.20 -13.00 25.16
CA ALA A 597 14.62 -14.24 24.51
C ALA A 597 16.04 -14.66 24.95
N MET A 598 17.01 -13.74 24.90
CA MET A 598 18.38 -13.99 25.37
C MET A 598 18.43 -14.35 26.85
N ARG A 599 17.68 -13.62 27.70
CA ARG A 599 17.58 -13.91 29.13
C ARG A 599 17.04 -15.31 29.37
N LYS A 600 15.94 -15.67 28.69
CA LYS A 600 15.29 -16.99 28.79
C LYS A 600 16.22 -18.10 28.34
N MET A 601 16.97 -17.91 27.26
CA MET A 601 17.98 -18.88 26.78
C MET A 601 19.11 -19.07 27.78
N LYS A 602 19.63 -17.98 28.35
CA LYS A 602 20.71 -17.99 29.35
C LYS A 602 20.30 -18.69 30.64
N GLU A 603 19.14 -18.34 31.19
CA GLU A 603 18.61 -18.92 32.44
C GLU A 603 18.38 -20.43 32.32
N ASN A 604 17.85 -20.87 31.18
CA ASN A 604 17.53 -22.28 30.95
C ASN A 604 18.67 -23.07 30.30
N LYS A 605 19.80 -22.43 29.96
CA LYS A 605 20.97 -23.01 29.30
C LYS A 605 20.61 -23.76 28.00
N ILE A 606 19.76 -23.13 27.19
CA ILE A 606 19.28 -23.67 25.92
C ILE A 606 19.79 -22.84 24.73
N GLY A 607 20.06 -23.52 23.61
CA GLY A 607 20.63 -22.91 22.40
C GLY A 607 19.60 -22.49 21.34
N CYS A 608 18.31 -22.75 21.58
CA CYS A 608 17.22 -22.28 20.75
C CYS A 608 15.93 -22.03 21.56
N LEU A 609 15.04 -21.22 20.99
CA LEU A 609 13.68 -21.00 21.43
C LEU A 609 12.73 -21.17 20.23
N PRO A 610 11.88 -22.20 20.23
CA PRO A 610 10.71 -22.24 19.37
C PRO A 610 9.76 -21.09 19.72
N VAL A 611 9.27 -20.37 18.70
CA VAL A 611 8.32 -19.28 18.85
C VAL A 611 6.92 -19.81 18.58
N VAL A 612 6.05 -19.70 19.57
CA VAL A 612 4.72 -20.32 19.54
C VAL A 612 3.63 -19.28 19.79
N LYS A 613 2.59 -19.25 18.94
CA LYS A 613 1.39 -18.44 19.14
C LYS A 613 0.17 -19.35 19.12
N LYS A 614 -0.63 -19.34 20.20
CA LYS A 614 -1.82 -20.20 20.36
C LYS A 614 -1.56 -21.71 20.15
N GLY A 615 -0.34 -22.18 20.44
CA GLY A 615 0.05 -23.60 20.32
C GLY A 615 0.75 -23.96 19.00
N GLU A 616 0.58 -23.15 17.96
CA GLU A 616 1.20 -23.33 16.65
C GLU A 616 2.66 -22.83 16.66
N LEU A 617 3.56 -23.58 16.03
CA LEU A 617 4.94 -23.16 15.83
C LEU A 617 5.00 -22.18 14.64
N ILE A 618 5.38 -20.94 14.91
CA ILE A 618 5.41 -19.87 13.89
C ILE A 618 6.81 -19.37 13.57
N GLY A 619 7.81 -19.79 14.35
CA GLY A 619 9.20 -19.41 14.11
C GLY A 619 10.19 -20.05 15.07
N MET A 620 11.47 -19.76 14.87
CA MET A 620 12.55 -20.19 15.75
C MET A 620 13.62 -19.10 15.90
N ILE A 621 14.18 -19.01 17.10
CA ILE A 621 15.40 -18.24 17.37
C ILE A 621 16.47 -19.16 17.92
N THR A 622 17.72 -18.94 17.52
CA THR A 622 18.90 -19.69 17.95
C THR A 622 20.01 -18.75 18.42
N GLU A 623 20.99 -19.29 19.14
CA GLU A 623 22.21 -18.55 19.53
C GLU A 623 22.94 -17.93 18.33
N MET A 624 22.90 -18.60 17.17
CA MET A 624 23.59 -18.15 15.97
C MET A 624 23.02 -16.81 15.49
N ASP A 625 21.71 -16.62 15.63
CA ASP A 625 21.05 -15.39 15.22
C ASP A 625 21.55 -14.22 16.09
N PHE A 626 21.70 -14.42 17.40
CA PHE A 626 22.25 -13.38 18.31
C PHE A 626 23.73 -13.12 18.09
N LEU A 627 24.51 -14.16 17.77
CA LEU A 627 25.93 -14.01 17.42
C LEU A 627 26.12 -13.15 16.18
N ARG A 628 25.27 -13.32 15.15
CA ARG A 628 25.30 -12.47 13.95
C ARG A 628 25.02 -11.01 14.27
N ILE A 629 23.99 -10.71 15.06
CA ILE A 629 23.69 -9.34 15.49
C ILE A 629 24.89 -8.76 16.26
N SER A 630 25.41 -9.50 17.23
CA SER A 630 26.47 -9.02 18.12
C SER A 630 27.77 -8.74 17.35
N GLY A 631 28.17 -9.64 16.45
CA GLY A 631 29.33 -9.43 15.57
C GLY A 631 29.19 -8.15 14.74
N ARG A 632 28.03 -7.92 14.13
CA ARG A 632 27.78 -6.70 13.34
C ARG A 632 27.76 -5.43 14.17
N LEU A 633 27.15 -5.45 15.36
CA LEU A 633 27.17 -4.28 16.24
C LEU A 633 28.60 -3.90 16.64
N ILE A 634 29.47 -4.88 16.87
CA ILE A 634 30.89 -4.67 17.15
C ILE A 634 31.60 -4.07 15.92
N GLU A 635 31.44 -4.65 14.73
CA GLU A 635 32.01 -4.12 13.48
C GLU A 635 31.59 -2.66 13.23
N ARG A 636 30.30 -2.35 13.42
CA ARG A 636 29.78 -0.97 13.29
C ARG A 636 30.43 -0.02 14.30
N GLN A 637 30.64 -0.45 15.54
CA GLN A 637 31.30 0.38 16.56
C GLN A 637 32.78 0.64 16.21
N GLU A 638 33.49 -0.35 15.68
CA GLU A 638 34.88 -0.20 15.22
C GLU A 638 34.97 0.74 14.00
N ASN A 639 34.11 0.56 13.00
CA ASN A 639 34.06 1.44 11.83
C ASN A 639 33.78 2.90 12.21
N LYS A 640 32.92 3.15 13.20
CA LYS A 640 32.68 4.50 13.73
C LYS A 640 33.89 5.09 14.44
N ARG A 641 34.69 4.27 15.13
CA ARG A 641 35.95 4.72 15.75
C ARG A 641 36.99 5.06 14.71
N ASN A 642 37.08 4.31 13.61
CA ASN A 642 38.04 4.56 12.54
C ASN A 642 37.69 5.76 11.64
N LYS A 643 36.41 6.18 11.63
CA LYS A 643 35.93 7.37 10.89
C LYS A 643 36.03 8.68 11.70
N LYS A 644 36.31 8.61 13.01
CA LYS A 644 36.54 9.77 13.90
C LYS A 644 38.03 9.96 14.10
#